data_AF-A0A7V9HUD8-F1
#
_entry.id   AF-A0A7V9HUD8-F1
#
_cell.length_a   1.000
_cell.length_b   1.000
_cell.length_c   1.000
_cell.angle_alpha   90.00
_cell.angle_beta   90.00
_cell.angle_gamma   90.00
#
_symmetry.space_group_name_H-M   'P 1'
#
loop_
_entity.id
_entity.type
_entity.pdbx_description
1 polymer ?
#
loop_
_entity_poly.entity_id
_entity_poly.type
_entity_poly.pdbx_seq_one_letter_code
_entity_poly.pdbx_strand_id
1 'polypeptide(L)'
;MARTRQGKPAQASLAGADIPGAQPSFFLRTKLLPPRPAPDLLSRPRLTERLLANLAHPVTLVTANAGSGKTTMVADFLRAHDRQFVWYQLDHTDADPFVFLGYVTFGIQQVVPGFGQAMFPYLQEAAGELSQQPEVAVDVLLNEVLERVDQQLILILDDYHHLGPATAVHVVLDRLLAYLPDVMHVIVISREMPPIALARLRTQSPLSIIDRSDLLFTDDETQQLFRQVFDLELTPQQLAEYRERTHGWITALQLVRQVAHRTATSSREGHAGPPDLTEVLRQSEHDIFDYFAEEVFSDEAEDVQHLLLKLSLLDRIELDSCGALFLDMNCSRVLPNLVRRNVFITVASDSRGEEYRFHPLFQSFLRRRLRSEIGRSGVAAEHRRYAEHFLQLQGWEQGVRHLVAAEDFDQAARVISEKGGDWISTGALGLLSTLADSLPARSLEAYPRALQYLAEVARLRGEYQAAQSMFRRAATLLRQAGDKEGEADALQSLATLARRDGDYSLAFKYLDRATELSDQNSAVRMKCGNTRGLCLVAMGEWTAAEREFRSALQSAEERNDERYMRLTAHNLGTPAGIRGDFGEALRWFSRMLRMNRPGSSMPQEAVAHLNMARCYIYRGDFSSSEGHLDSALEQCQIFNLVAARAETFETYGNLYRELGDIERANEYYERAARAYGEAGIPLNRTELFEERALLSFQVGDLKAARTLIDRLIDARPLEKDERGFYTAALTRGRIMSAQGEFEPAHHELAQALQYFHDDSLYYYEAQACIALAMCELKHNKEPKMLEHLRRAVDLAARYDYEYWLKRESSNNPELFATEEARELLPLDLREQLAGAQKPALKPAAVQEVDIALASKTVTDLTINMLGPVQIVRDPTRPLAADAWTTRRARDILCFITSRRHHRASKDTIIDTFWGETDLEVVERNFHPTVSHIRKALNSNQPLKQNFVLYREGDYQLSPDFSYQIDIEEFDRLMDKGEQARRARNFEECIKAYEVAVAIYRGEFMQGSYEPWVEEQRIYYREQYLRLLESLAGVAQKMEDWPKSIQLAQRILHEDQFREDIHCLIMRAHGALGNRGAVREHYEGLKRLLQSELGVEPGSEIRKLYQELVS
;
A
#
# COMPACT_ATOMS: atom_id res chain seq x y z
N MET A 1 -59.63 -28.03 -9.99
CA MET A 1 -60.19 -28.84 -11.09
C MET A 1 -59.24 -29.98 -11.38
N ALA A 2 -59.81 -31.17 -11.60
CA ALA A 2 -59.16 -32.46 -11.45
C ALA A 2 -58.42 -32.97 -12.71
N ARG A 3 -57.73 -34.10 -12.51
CA ARG A 3 -57.09 -35.07 -13.45
C ARG A 3 -55.56 -34.94 -13.42
N THR A 4 -54.79 -36.02 -13.27
CA THR A 4 -54.87 -37.30 -14.01
C THR A 4 -54.10 -38.42 -13.28
N ARG A 5 -54.51 -39.67 -13.48
CA ARG A 5 -53.69 -40.87 -13.20
C ARG A 5 -54.10 -42.02 -14.13
N GLN A 6 -53.12 -42.89 -14.42
CA GLN A 6 -53.19 -44.27 -14.96
C GLN A 6 -53.43 -44.42 -16.47
N GLY A 7 -52.80 -45.35 -17.21
CA GLY A 7 -51.83 -46.40 -16.90
C GLY A 7 -51.90 -47.53 -17.96
N LYS A 8 -50.74 -48.08 -18.38
CA LYS A 8 -50.44 -49.37 -19.09
C LYS A 8 -51.23 -49.77 -20.37
N PRO A 9 -50.58 -50.45 -21.36
CA PRO A 9 -50.39 -51.93 -21.38
C PRO A 9 -48.98 -52.36 -21.91
N ALA A 10 -48.36 -53.46 -21.47
CA ALA A 10 -48.54 -54.91 -21.74
C ALA A 10 -47.93 -55.43 -23.08
N GLN A 11 -47.21 -56.54 -22.96
CA GLN A 11 -46.18 -57.16 -23.83
C GLN A 11 -46.68 -57.92 -25.08
N ALA A 12 -45.75 -58.07 -26.05
CA ALA A 12 -45.35 -59.30 -26.80
C ALA A 12 -45.03 -58.91 -28.27
N SER A 13 -44.04 -59.41 -29.00
CA SER A 13 -42.96 -60.40 -28.85
C SER A 13 -42.06 -60.21 -30.08
N LEU A 14 -40.74 -60.43 -30.00
CA LEU A 14 -39.98 -60.96 -31.14
C LEU A 14 -38.87 -61.86 -30.61
N ALA A 15 -38.82 -63.04 -31.23
CA ALA A 15 -37.97 -64.18 -30.90
C ALA A 15 -36.63 -64.13 -31.64
N GLY A 16 -35.61 -64.73 -31.01
CA GLY A 16 -34.62 -65.58 -31.67
C GLY A 16 -33.34 -64.94 -32.20
N ALA A 17 -32.26 -65.01 -31.42
CA ALA A 17 -30.98 -65.57 -31.85
C ALA A 17 -30.10 -65.87 -30.61
N ASP A 18 -29.74 -67.13 -30.42
CA ASP A 18 -28.81 -67.62 -29.39
C ASP A 18 -27.40 -67.06 -29.58
N ILE A 19 -26.78 -66.55 -28.51
CA ILE A 19 -25.31 -66.50 -28.34
C ILE A 19 -24.97 -67.03 -26.93
N PRO A 20 -24.11 -68.06 -26.79
CA PRO A 20 -23.77 -68.65 -25.51
C PRO A 20 -22.65 -67.88 -24.79
N GLY A 21 -22.83 -67.64 -23.48
CA GLY A 21 -21.83 -67.04 -22.58
C GLY A 21 -22.46 -66.48 -21.32
N ALA A 22 -22.71 -67.33 -20.33
CA ALA A 22 -23.34 -66.97 -19.06
C ALA A 22 -22.58 -65.84 -18.32
N GLN A 23 -23.26 -64.75 -17.99
CA GLN A 23 -22.72 -63.73 -17.08
C GLN A 23 -22.53 -64.34 -15.68
N PRO A 24 -21.35 -64.22 -15.03
CA PRO A 24 -21.16 -64.75 -13.70
C PRO A 24 -22.03 -64.01 -12.69
N SER A 25 -22.79 -64.78 -11.90
CA SER A 25 -23.75 -64.33 -10.88
C SER A 25 -23.11 -63.78 -9.59
N PHE A 26 -21.91 -63.19 -9.66
CA PHE A 26 -21.07 -62.81 -8.50
C PHE A 26 -20.99 -61.29 -8.26
N PHE A 27 -21.15 -60.45 -9.28
CA PHE A 27 -20.94 -59.00 -9.15
C PHE A 27 -22.18 -58.24 -8.65
N LEU A 28 -22.03 -57.50 -7.56
CA LEU A 28 -23.04 -56.60 -7.04
C LEU A 28 -23.09 -55.32 -7.88
N ARG A 29 -24.02 -55.25 -8.84
CA ARG A 29 -24.15 -54.13 -9.78
C ARG A 29 -24.29 -52.76 -9.10
N THR A 30 -24.83 -52.70 -7.87
CA THR A 30 -24.95 -51.42 -7.14
C THR A 30 -23.62 -50.82 -6.73
N LYS A 31 -22.55 -51.60 -6.57
CA LYS A 31 -21.18 -51.07 -6.37
C LYS A 31 -20.67 -50.32 -7.59
N LEU A 32 -21.23 -50.59 -8.77
CA LEU A 32 -20.81 -50.01 -10.04
C LEU A 32 -21.67 -48.84 -10.53
N LEU A 33 -22.59 -48.37 -9.69
CA LEU A 33 -23.46 -47.24 -10.01
C LEU A 33 -22.99 -46.00 -9.25
N PRO A 34 -22.91 -44.83 -9.91
CA PRO A 34 -22.68 -43.59 -9.20
C PRO A 34 -23.88 -43.29 -8.27
N PRO A 35 -23.65 -42.59 -7.15
CA PRO A 35 -24.72 -42.22 -6.24
C PRO A 35 -25.75 -41.33 -6.93
N ARG A 36 -27.03 -41.51 -6.57
CA ARG A 36 -28.12 -40.70 -7.13
C ARG A 36 -27.97 -39.24 -6.68
N PRO A 37 -28.18 -38.25 -7.56
CA PRO A 37 -28.17 -36.86 -7.15
C PRO A 37 -29.29 -36.60 -6.15
N ALA A 38 -29.01 -35.73 -5.18
CA ALA A 38 -30.10 -35.02 -4.53
C ALA A 38 -30.80 -34.12 -5.57
N PRO A 39 -32.14 -34.01 -5.55
CA PRO A 39 -32.87 -33.19 -6.52
C PRO A 39 -32.44 -31.72 -6.54
N ASP A 40 -31.92 -31.21 -5.43
CA ASP A 40 -31.51 -29.81 -5.25
C ASP A 40 -29.98 -29.69 -5.14
N LEU A 41 -29.23 -30.23 -6.11
CA LEU A 41 -27.77 -30.12 -6.13
C LEU A 41 -27.32 -28.80 -6.76
N LEU A 42 -26.49 -28.02 -6.05
CA LEU A 42 -25.85 -26.83 -6.60
C LEU A 42 -24.67 -27.23 -7.51
N SER A 43 -24.69 -26.75 -8.75
CA SER A 43 -23.56 -26.90 -9.67
C SER A 43 -22.38 -26.02 -9.26
N ARG A 44 -21.16 -26.56 -9.31
CA ARG A 44 -19.92 -25.85 -8.93
C ARG A 44 -18.93 -25.83 -10.11
N PRO A 45 -19.08 -24.89 -11.07
CA PRO A 45 -18.30 -24.87 -12.32
C PRO A 45 -16.79 -24.94 -12.11
N ARG A 46 -16.27 -24.22 -11.11
CA ARG A 46 -14.84 -24.21 -10.73
C ARG A 46 -14.28 -25.62 -10.48
N LEU A 47 -15.03 -26.47 -9.78
CA LEU A 47 -14.58 -27.82 -9.45
C LEU A 47 -14.71 -28.77 -10.65
N THR A 48 -15.79 -28.62 -11.43
CA THR A 48 -15.98 -29.42 -12.65
C THR A 48 -14.97 -29.08 -13.74
N GLU A 49 -14.61 -27.81 -13.90
CA GLU A 49 -13.57 -27.36 -14.83
C GLU A 49 -12.19 -27.84 -14.39
N ARG A 50 -11.91 -27.84 -13.08
CA ARG A 50 -10.65 -28.39 -12.54
C ARG A 50 -10.54 -29.89 -12.75
N LEU A 51 -11.62 -30.65 -12.54
CA LEU A 51 -11.65 -32.08 -12.87
C LEU A 51 -11.45 -32.32 -14.38
N LEU A 52 -12.03 -31.47 -15.23
CA LEU A 52 -11.86 -31.54 -16.67
C LEU A 52 -10.40 -31.32 -17.09
N ALA A 53 -9.74 -30.31 -16.52
CA ALA A 53 -8.32 -30.04 -16.76
C ALA A 53 -7.43 -31.20 -16.27
N ASN A 54 -7.79 -31.82 -15.13
CA ASN A 54 -7.04 -32.93 -14.56
C ASN A 54 -7.09 -34.21 -15.40
N LEU A 55 -8.04 -34.35 -16.34
CA LEU A 55 -8.08 -35.48 -17.26
C LEU A 55 -6.86 -35.58 -18.18
N ALA A 56 -6.07 -34.50 -18.30
CA ALA A 56 -4.78 -34.52 -19.00
C ALA A 56 -3.67 -35.26 -18.22
N HIS A 57 -3.90 -35.61 -16.95
CA HIS A 57 -2.97 -36.34 -16.10
C HIS A 57 -3.43 -37.79 -15.89
N PRO A 58 -2.55 -38.73 -15.51
CA PRO A 58 -2.94 -40.12 -15.29
C PRO A 58 -3.92 -40.34 -14.13
N VAL A 59 -3.82 -39.52 -13.08
CA VAL A 59 -4.59 -39.70 -11.85
C VAL A 59 -5.01 -38.39 -11.21
N THR A 60 -6.26 -38.35 -10.73
CA THR A 60 -6.77 -37.31 -9.83
C THR A 60 -7.06 -37.90 -8.45
N LEU A 61 -6.46 -37.32 -7.41
CA LEU A 61 -6.76 -37.68 -6.02
C LEU A 61 -7.73 -36.67 -5.43
N VAL A 62 -8.87 -37.15 -4.93
CA VAL A 62 -9.87 -36.33 -4.22
C VAL A 62 -9.88 -36.75 -2.76
N THR A 63 -9.22 -35.96 -1.91
CA THR A 63 -8.97 -36.32 -0.50
C THR A 63 -9.45 -35.25 0.47
N ALA A 64 -10.39 -35.61 1.33
CA ALA A 64 -10.93 -34.73 2.38
C ALA A 64 -11.74 -35.57 3.38
N ASN A 65 -12.00 -35.03 4.58
CA ASN A 65 -12.81 -35.66 5.61
C ASN A 65 -14.23 -36.05 5.14
N ALA A 66 -14.93 -36.82 5.97
CA ALA A 66 -16.32 -37.20 5.73
C ALA A 66 -17.22 -35.95 5.59
N GLY A 67 -18.26 -36.08 4.76
CA GLY A 67 -19.21 -35.00 4.52
C GLY A 67 -18.73 -33.83 3.65
N SER A 68 -17.45 -33.76 3.24
CA SER A 68 -16.92 -32.65 2.42
C SER A 68 -17.39 -32.60 0.95
N GLY A 69 -18.32 -33.48 0.53
CA GLY A 69 -18.92 -33.45 -0.80
C GLY A 69 -18.09 -34.07 -1.95
N LYS A 70 -17.02 -34.82 -1.64
CA LYS A 70 -16.12 -35.45 -2.63
C LYS A 70 -16.84 -36.29 -3.69
N THR A 71 -17.58 -37.29 -3.22
CA THR A 71 -18.36 -38.23 -4.03
C THR A 71 -19.41 -37.50 -4.87
N THR A 72 -20.09 -36.51 -4.28
CA THR A 72 -21.10 -35.69 -4.96
C THR A 72 -20.49 -34.85 -6.09
N MET A 73 -19.32 -34.24 -5.86
CA MET A 73 -18.59 -33.44 -6.85
C MET A 73 -18.23 -34.27 -8.09
N VAL A 74 -17.63 -35.45 -7.89
CA VAL A 74 -17.23 -36.32 -9.01
C VAL A 74 -18.46 -36.84 -9.77
N ALA A 75 -19.52 -37.20 -9.05
CA ALA A 75 -20.78 -37.61 -9.68
C ALA A 75 -21.46 -36.48 -10.48
N ASP A 76 -21.34 -35.22 -10.04
CA ASP A 76 -21.85 -34.05 -10.78
C ASP A 76 -21.05 -33.79 -12.06
N PHE A 77 -19.72 -33.85 -11.97
CA PHE A 77 -18.82 -33.70 -13.10
C PHE A 77 -19.13 -34.69 -14.24
N LEU A 78 -19.32 -35.97 -13.90
CA LEU A 78 -19.65 -37.03 -14.87
C LEU A 78 -21.03 -36.87 -15.52
N ARG A 79 -21.96 -36.13 -14.88
CA ARG A 79 -23.26 -35.80 -15.48
C ARG A 79 -23.19 -34.59 -16.39
N ALA A 80 -22.38 -33.59 -16.01
CA ALA A 80 -22.20 -32.38 -16.79
C ALA A 80 -21.39 -32.63 -18.08
N HIS A 81 -20.53 -33.65 -18.08
CA HIS A 81 -19.66 -34.00 -19.20
C HIS A 81 -19.95 -35.42 -19.66
N ASP A 82 -20.49 -35.57 -20.87
CA ASP A 82 -20.79 -36.87 -21.48
C ASP A 82 -19.49 -37.66 -21.78
N ARG A 83 -19.02 -38.43 -20.80
CA ARG A 83 -17.76 -39.19 -20.82
C ARG A 83 -18.00 -40.65 -20.49
N GLN A 84 -17.18 -41.54 -21.06
CA GLN A 84 -17.18 -42.95 -20.67
C GLN A 84 -16.55 -43.11 -19.29
N PHE A 85 -17.25 -43.75 -18.36
CA PHE A 85 -16.74 -43.95 -17.01
C PHE A 85 -17.19 -45.28 -16.39
N VAL A 86 -16.37 -45.76 -15.45
CA VAL A 86 -16.68 -46.87 -14.56
C VAL A 86 -16.63 -46.35 -13.13
N TRP A 87 -17.77 -46.36 -12.45
CA TRP A 87 -17.82 -46.10 -11.03
C TRP A 87 -17.56 -47.39 -10.27
N TYR A 88 -16.71 -47.39 -9.25
CA TYR A 88 -16.51 -48.54 -8.38
C TYR A 88 -16.42 -48.08 -6.92
N GLN A 89 -17.47 -48.37 -6.15
CA GLN A 89 -17.52 -48.10 -4.72
C GLN A 89 -16.89 -49.26 -3.93
N LEU A 90 -15.84 -48.95 -3.18
CA LEU A 90 -15.04 -49.92 -2.42
C LEU A 90 -15.53 -50.08 -0.98
N ASP A 91 -15.44 -51.30 -0.47
CA ASP A 91 -15.56 -51.61 0.96
C ASP A 91 -14.44 -52.60 1.39
N HIS A 92 -14.46 -53.00 2.66
CA HIS A 92 -13.46 -53.90 3.24
C HIS A 92 -13.36 -55.27 2.55
N THR A 93 -14.38 -55.72 1.81
CA THR A 93 -14.37 -57.00 1.08
C THR A 93 -13.59 -56.91 -0.24
N ASP A 94 -13.31 -55.71 -0.72
CA ASP A 94 -12.60 -55.46 -1.98
C ASP A 94 -11.08 -55.38 -1.80
N ALA A 95 -10.57 -55.68 -0.60
CA ALA A 95 -9.14 -55.74 -0.28
C ALA A 95 -8.40 -56.94 -0.91
N ASP A 96 -9.13 -57.84 -1.57
CA ASP A 96 -8.58 -58.95 -2.37
C ASP A 96 -8.39 -58.51 -3.85
N PRO A 97 -7.16 -58.57 -4.40
CA PRO A 97 -6.89 -58.26 -5.80
C PRO A 97 -7.79 -58.99 -6.81
N PHE A 98 -8.23 -60.21 -6.53
CA PHE A 98 -9.13 -60.97 -7.42
C PHE A 98 -10.49 -60.28 -7.52
N VAL A 99 -11.04 -59.88 -6.38
CA VAL A 99 -12.33 -59.18 -6.28
C VAL A 99 -12.20 -57.79 -6.92
N PHE A 100 -11.16 -57.05 -6.57
CA PHE A 100 -10.89 -55.71 -7.11
C PHE A 100 -10.79 -55.71 -8.64
N LEU A 101 -9.90 -56.54 -9.22
CA LEU A 101 -9.71 -56.61 -10.66
C LEU A 101 -10.94 -57.19 -11.38
N GLY A 102 -11.67 -58.08 -10.73
CA GLY A 102 -12.94 -58.61 -11.23
C GLY A 102 -13.99 -57.50 -11.41
N TYR A 103 -14.20 -56.66 -10.39
CA TYR A 103 -15.15 -55.53 -10.48
C TYR A 103 -14.69 -54.45 -11.47
N VAL A 104 -13.40 -54.13 -11.53
CA VAL A 104 -12.86 -53.20 -12.55
C VAL A 104 -13.13 -53.75 -13.95
N THR A 105 -12.77 -55.01 -14.22
CA THR A 105 -12.98 -55.65 -15.52
C THR A 105 -14.47 -55.71 -15.89
N PHE A 106 -15.32 -56.11 -14.95
CA PHE A 106 -16.77 -56.20 -15.15
C PHE A 106 -17.39 -54.82 -15.40
N GLY A 107 -16.91 -53.77 -14.72
CA GLY A 107 -17.33 -52.39 -14.93
C GLY A 107 -16.97 -51.88 -16.32
N ILE A 108 -15.72 -52.08 -16.76
CA ILE A 108 -15.28 -51.67 -18.11
C ILE A 108 -16.10 -52.42 -19.18
N GLN A 109 -16.39 -53.71 -18.98
CA GLN A 109 -17.23 -54.49 -19.88
C GLN A 109 -18.65 -53.92 -20.07
N GLN A 110 -19.22 -53.20 -19.09
CA GLN A 110 -20.53 -52.57 -19.26
C GLN A 110 -20.50 -51.38 -20.22
N VAL A 111 -19.33 -50.73 -20.38
CA VAL A 111 -19.15 -49.52 -21.18
C VAL A 111 -18.51 -49.84 -22.54
N VAL A 112 -17.61 -50.84 -22.57
CA VAL A 112 -16.86 -51.27 -23.74
C VAL A 112 -17.27 -52.72 -24.08
N PRO A 113 -18.20 -52.92 -25.03
CA PRO A 113 -18.69 -54.24 -25.38
C PRO A 113 -17.56 -55.19 -25.80
N GLY A 114 -17.55 -56.38 -25.21
CA GLY A 114 -16.54 -57.39 -25.49
C GLY A 114 -15.28 -57.30 -24.62
N PHE A 115 -15.11 -56.28 -23.79
CA PHE A 115 -14.02 -56.22 -22.80
C PHE A 115 -14.16 -57.35 -21.75
N GLY A 116 -13.03 -57.83 -21.23
CA GLY A 116 -12.93 -58.92 -20.25
C GLY A 116 -12.72 -60.30 -20.88
N GLN A 117 -12.53 -60.40 -22.19
CA GLN A 117 -12.32 -61.67 -22.88
C GLN A 117 -10.95 -62.29 -22.60
N ALA A 118 -9.93 -61.48 -22.29
CA ALA A 118 -8.63 -61.96 -21.83
C ALA A 118 -8.55 -61.99 -20.29
N MET A 119 -9.06 -60.94 -19.63
CA MET A 119 -8.98 -60.81 -18.17
C MET A 119 -9.79 -61.83 -17.38
N PHE A 120 -11.03 -62.15 -17.75
CA PHE A 120 -11.82 -63.10 -16.95
C PHE A 120 -11.25 -64.54 -16.97
N PRO A 121 -10.81 -65.10 -18.12
CA PRO A 121 -10.11 -66.38 -18.13
C PRO A 121 -8.83 -66.35 -17.29
N TYR A 122 -8.03 -65.28 -17.41
CA TYR A 122 -6.80 -65.13 -16.62
C TYR A 122 -7.08 -65.12 -15.10
N LEU A 123 -8.07 -64.35 -14.64
CA LEU A 123 -8.45 -64.33 -13.23
C LEU A 123 -8.89 -65.73 -12.74
N GLN A 124 -9.61 -66.50 -13.56
CA GLN A 124 -10.06 -67.85 -13.20
C GLN A 124 -8.92 -68.88 -13.15
N GLU A 125 -7.97 -68.83 -14.09
CA GLU A 125 -6.85 -69.78 -14.19
C GLU A 125 -5.69 -69.45 -13.22
N ALA A 126 -5.46 -68.16 -12.93
CA ALA A 126 -4.32 -67.67 -12.15
C ALA A 126 -4.67 -67.22 -10.72
N ALA A 127 -5.82 -67.64 -10.17
CA ALA A 127 -6.31 -67.19 -8.86
C ALA A 127 -5.31 -67.40 -7.70
N GLY A 128 -4.49 -68.46 -7.75
CA GLY A 128 -3.45 -68.74 -6.74
C GLY A 128 -2.17 -67.90 -6.88
N GLU A 129 -1.83 -67.48 -8.10
CA GLU A 129 -0.67 -66.60 -8.38
C GLU A 129 -0.99 -65.14 -8.05
N LEU A 130 -2.26 -64.75 -8.20
CA LEU A 130 -2.76 -63.39 -7.92
C LEU A 130 -2.51 -62.93 -6.47
N SER A 131 -2.57 -63.84 -5.50
CA SER A 131 -2.30 -63.51 -4.09
C SER A 131 -0.81 -63.26 -3.80
N GLN A 132 0.10 -63.72 -4.67
CA GLN A 132 1.55 -63.58 -4.50
C GLN A 132 2.15 -62.50 -5.39
N GLN A 133 1.65 -62.35 -6.62
CA GLN A 133 2.13 -61.41 -7.64
C GLN A 133 0.95 -60.71 -8.35
N PRO A 134 0.17 -59.89 -7.64
CA PRO A 134 -1.02 -59.25 -8.18
C PRO A 134 -0.72 -58.27 -9.34
N GLU A 135 0.50 -57.76 -9.45
CA GLU A 135 0.94 -56.84 -10.50
C GLU A 135 0.91 -57.45 -11.91
N VAL A 136 1.07 -58.78 -12.06
CA VAL A 136 1.07 -59.43 -13.38
C VAL A 136 -0.31 -59.36 -14.03
N ALA A 137 -1.36 -59.44 -13.21
CA ALA A 137 -2.74 -59.32 -13.67
C ALA A 137 -3.05 -57.92 -14.23
N VAL A 138 -2.35 -56.89 -13.75
CA VAL A 138 -2.50 -55.51 -14.25
C VAL A 138 -1.96 -55.39 -15.67
N ASP A 139 -0.88 -56.10 -16.00
CA ASP A 139 -0.30 -56.06 -17.34
C ASP A 139 -1.29 -56.64 -18.39
N VAL A 140 -2.04 -57.68 -18.03
CA VAL A 140 -3.11 -58.25 -18.88
C VAL A 140 -4.25 -57.24 -19.04
N LEU A 141 -4.66 -56.56 -17.96
CA LEU A 141 -5.71 -55.54 -17.98
C LEU A 141 -5.32 -54.37 -18.89
N LEU A 142 -4.09 -53.87 -18.77
CA LEU A 142 -3.58 -52.74 -19.54
C LEU A 142 -3.49 -53.04 -21.04
N ASN A 143 -3.05 -54.26 -21.40
CA ASN A 143 -3.03 -54.69 -22.81
C ASN A 143 -4.46 -54.74 -23.38
N GLU A 144 -5.42 -55.31 -22.65
CA GLU A 144 -6.81 -55.35 -23.12
C GLU A 144 -7.45 -53.95 -23.20
N VAL A 145 -7.07 -53.02 -22.32
CA VAL A 145 -7.44 -51.59 -22.41
C VAL A 145 -6.90 -50.98 -23.70
N LEU A 146 -5.62 -51.14 -24.00
CA LEU A 146 -5.00 -50.61 -25.23
C LEU A 146 -5.59 -51.20 -26.52
N GLU A 147 -6.06 -52.45 -26.47
CA GLU A 147 -6.65 -53.12 -27.63
C GLU A 147 -8.10 -52.70 -27.92
N ARG A 148 -8.87 -52.31 -26.90
CA ARG A 148 -10.35 -52.18 -27.02
C ARG A 148 -10.92 -50.83 -26.61
N VAL A 149 -10.16 -49.97 -25.95
CA VAL A 149 -10.63 -48.67 -25.46
C VAL A 149 -10.18 -47.58 -26.42
N ASP A 150 -11.08 -47.17 -27.31
CA ASP A 150 -10.81 -46.15 -28.35
C ASP A 150 -11.08 -44.71 -27.87
N GLN A 151 -11.86 -44.55 -26.79
CA GLN A 151 -12.21 -43.26 -26.18
C GLN A 151 -11.71 -43.21 -24.75
N GLN A 152 -11.30 -42.03 -24.28
CA GLN A 152 -10.79 -41.87 -22.92
C GLN A 152 -11.82 -42.33 -21.88
N LEU A 153 -11.45 -43.35 -21.10
CA LEU A 153 -12.27 -43.98 -20.08
C LEU A 153 -11.85 -43.52 -18.68
N ILE A 154 -12.81 -43.09 -17.85
CA ILE A 154 -12.56 -42.64 -16.49
C ILE A 154 -12.89 -43.77 -15.50
N LEU A 155 -11.93 -44.26 -14.73
CA LEU A 155 -12.14 -45.20 -13.63
C LEU A 155 -12.21 -44.44 -12.30
N ILE A 156 -13.35 -44.52 -11.61
CA ILE A 156 -13.56 -43.90 -10.31
C ILE A 156 -13.51 -44.96 -9.22
N LEU A 157 -12.57 -44.82 -8.30
CA LEU A 157 -12.44 -45.65 -7.10
C LEU A 157 -12.96 -44.83 -5.90
N ASP A 158 -14.21 -45.06 -5.53
CA ASP A 158 -14.85 -44.37 -4.42
C ASP A 158 -14.65 -45.11 -3.10
N ASP A 159 -14.59 -44.36 -2.00
CA ASP A 159 -14.37 -44.86 -0.64
C ASP A 159 -13.07 -45.70 -0.44
N TYR A 160 -11.98 -45.34 -1.12
CA TYR A 160 -10.72 -46.12 -1.14
C TYR A 160 -10.11 -46.40 0.25
N HIS A 161 -10.30 -45.49 1.22
CA HIS A 161 -9.91 -45.66 2.61
C HIS A 161 -10.44 -46.95 3.29
N HIS A 162 -11.53 -47.56 2.80
CA HIS A 162 -12.05 -48.81 3.38
C HIS A 162 -11.15 -50.03 3.19
N LEU A 163 -10.18 -49.97 2.27
CA LEU A 163 -9.22 -51.05 2.05
C LEU A 163 -8.18 -51.19 3.18
N GLY A 164 -8.06 -50.16 4.02
CA GLY A 164 -7.08 -50.11 5.12
C GLY A 164 -5.63 -49.93 4.62
N PRO A 165 -4.66 -49.81 5.54
CA PRO A 165 -3.27 -49.48 5.21
C PRO A 165 -2.44 -50.68 4.70
N ALA A 166 -2.94 -51.91 4.83
CA ALA A 166 -2.20 -53.13 4.57
C ALA A 166 -3.00 -54.07 3.66
N THR A 167 -3.05 -53.75 2.36
CA THR A 167 -3.65 -54.60 1.32
C THR A 167 -2.75 -54.72 0.09
N ALA A 168 -2.83 -55.87 -0.60
CA ALA A 168 -2.19 -56.11 -1.88
C ALA A 168 -2.79 -55.26 -3.02
N VAL A 169 -3.99 -54.71 -2.86
CA VAL A 169 -4.64 -53.83 -3.85
C VAL A 169 -3.86 -52.52 -4.05
N HIS A 170 -3.11 -52.04 -3.05
CA HIS A 170 -2.23 -50.89 -3.25
C HIS A 170 -1.13 -51.16 -4.27
N VAL A 171 -0.59 -52.38 -4.30
CA VAL A 171 0.42 -52.81 -5.28
C VAL A 171 -0.18 -52.87 -6.68
N VAL A 172 -1.43 -53.39 -6.80
CA VAL A 172 -2.20 -53.38 -8.05
C VAL A 172 -2.35 -51.95 -8.59
N LEU A 173 -2.79 -51.02 -7.74
CA LEU A 173 -3.00 -49.64 -8.15
C LEU A 173 -1.69 -48.93 -8.48
N ASP A 174 -0.62 -49.14 -7.70
CA ASP A 174 0.71 -48.60 -7.99
C ASP A 174 1.23 -49.07 -9.36
N ARG A 175 1.04 -50.36 -9.69
CA ARG A 175 1.41 -50.91 -11.01
C ARG A 175 0.56 -50.30 -12.12
N LEU A 176 -0.75 -50.19 -11.90
CA LEU A 176 -1.68 -49.62 -12.88
C LEU A 176 -1.33 -48.16 -13.21
N LEU A 177 -1.09 -47.35 -12.19
CA LEU A 177 -0.75 -45.93 -12.35
C LEU A 177 0.62 -45.71 -12.99
N ALA A 178 1.59 -46.60 -12.76
CA ALA A 178 2.93 -46.50 -13.34
C ALA A 178 2.96 -46.73 -14.86
N TYR A 179 1.97 -47.43 -15.41
CA TYR A 179 1.88 -47.78 -16.85
C TYR A 179 0.52 -47.42 -17.46
N LEU A 180 -0.18 -46.46 -16.85
CA LEU A 180 -1.52 -46.09 -17.28
C LEU A 180 -1.48 -45.46 -18.69
N PRO A 181 -2.26 -45.98 -19.67
CA PRO A 181 -2.28 -45.42 -21.02
C PRO A 181 -3.13 -44.15 -21.08
N ASP A 182 -2.87 -43.26 -22.05
CA ASP A 182 -3.57 -41.98 -22.21
C ASP A 182 -5.09 -42.12 -22.44
N VAL A 183 -5.54 -43.31 -22.89
CA VAL A 183 -6.95 -43.66 -23.04
C VAL A 183 -7.66 -43.98 -21.72
N MET A 184 -6.97 -43.90 -20.58
CA MET A 184 -7.53 -44.17 -19.26
C MET A 184 -7.11 -43.11 -18.25
N HIS A 185 -8.06 -42.66 -17.42
CA HIS A 185 -7.82 -41.75 -16.31
C HIS A 185 -8.38 -42.35 -15.02
N VAL A 186 -7.64 -42.26 -13.91
CA VAL A 186 -8.09 -42.79 -12.61
C VAL A 186 -8.43 -41.66 -11.64
N ILE A 187 -9.64 -41.67 -11.08
CA ILE A 187 -10.04 -40.78 -9.98
C ILE A 187 -10.13 -41.61 -8.70
N VAL A 188 -9.34 -41.27 -7.69
CA VAL A 188 -9.40 -41.92 -6.37
C VAL A 188 -10.04 -40.99 -5.36
N ILE A 189 -11.16 -41.41 -4.77
CA ILE A 189 -11.86 -40.66 -3.73
C ILE A 189 -11.60 -41.33 -2.38
N SER A 190 -11.06 -40.56 -1.43
CA SER A 190 -10.66 -41.09 -0.12
C SER A 190 -10.84 -40.08 1.01
N ARG A 191 -10.99 -40.55 2.25
CA ARG A 191 -11.03 -39.69 3.45
C ARG A 191 -9.64 -39.22 3.88
N GLU A 192 -8.65 -40.07 3.65
CA GLU A 192 -7.25 -39.86 3.97
C GLU A 192 -6.39 -40.03 2.71
N MET A 193 -5.16 -39.55 2.76
CA MET A 193 -4.22 -39.77 1.66
C MET A 193 -3.98 -41.28 1.48
N PRO A 194 -4.30 -41.87 0.31
CA PRO A 194 -4.13 -43.30 0.11
C PRO A 194 -2.65 -43.69 0.18
N PRO A 195 -2.30 -44.84 0.76
CA PRO A 195 -0.91 -45.31 0.91
C PRO A 195 -0.35 -45.89 -0.40
N ILE A 196 -0.39 -45.09 -1.46
CA ILE A 196 0.18 -45.39 -2.79
C ILE A 196 1.52 -44.65 -2.97
N ALA A 197 2.36 -45.09 -3.90
CA ALA A 197 3.72 -44.58 -4.09
C ALA A 197 3.78 -43.20 -4.79
N LEU A 198 3.15 -42.17 -4.20
CA LEU A 198 2.98 -40.81 -4.75
C LEU A 198 4.29 -40.12 -5.15
N ALA A 199 5.39 -40.41 -4.45
CA ALA A 199 6.70 -39.84 -4.74
C ALA A 199 7.20 -40.20 -6.16
N ARG A 200 6.88 -41.42 -6.63
CA ARG A 200 7.24 -41.87 -7.99
C ARG A 200 6.37 -41.19 -9.05
N LEU A 201 5.09 -40.98 -8.75
CA LEU A 201 4.17 -40.30 -9.66
C LEU A 201 4.55 -38.83 -9.85
N ARG A 202 4.92 -38.12 -8.77
CA ARG A 202 5.36 -36.71 -8.82
C ARG A 202 6.59 -36.46 -9.69
N THR A 203 7.47 -37.45 -9.87
CA THR A 203 8.67 -37.33 -10.72
C THR A 203 8.40 -37.58 -12.20
N GLN A 204 7.29 -38.24 -12.54
CA GLN A 204 6.97 -38.65 -13.92
C GLN A 204 5.88 -37.79 -14.56
N SER A 205 4.96 -37.22 -13.77
CA SER A 205 3.91 -36.31 -14.24
C SER A 205 3.38 -35.45 -13.08
N PRO A 206 2.77 -34.28 -13.35
CA PRO A 206 2.10 -33.49 -12.32
C PRO A 206 0.97 -34.33 -11.68
N LEU A 207 1.02 -34.49 -10.36
CA LEU A 207 -0.03 -35.15 -9.60
C LEU A 207 -1.14 -34.13 -9.28
N SER A 208 -2.35 -34.36 -9.78
CA SER A 208 -3.51 -33.51 -9.46
C SER A 208 -4.19 -33.95 -8.17
N ILE A 209 -4.11 -33.10 -7.14
CA ILE A 209 -4.83 -33.29 -5.87
C ILE A 209 -5.93 -32.23 -5.77
N ILE A 210 -7.14 -32.68 -5.43
CA ILE A 210 -8.24 -31.85 -4.95
C ILE A 210 -8.40 -32.16 -3.47
N ASP A 211 -8.00 -31.22 -2.61
CA ASP A 211 -8.00 -31.41 -1.17
C ASP A 211 -9.20 -30.73 -0.49
N ARG A 212 -9.19 -30.73 0.85
CA ARG A 212 -10.25 -30.11 1.64
C ARG A 212 -10.41 -28.62 1.32
N SER A 213 -9.32 -27.87 1.15
CA SER A 213 -9.37 -26.43 0.92
C SER A 213 -10.07 -26.09 -0.40
N ASP A 214 -9.86 -26.94 -1.41
CA ASP A 214 -10.51 -26.81 -2.71
C ASP A 214 -12.02 -27.04 -2.64
N LEU A 215 -12.46 -27.95 -1.78
CA LEU A 215 -13.87 -28.35 -1.65
C LEU A 215 -14.70 -27.38 -0.81
N LEU A 216 -14.08 -26.47 -0.05
CA LEU A 216 -14.81 -25.44 0.69
C LEU A 216 -15.63 -24.57 -0.26
N PHE A 217 -16.84 -24.22 0.16
CA PHE A 217 -17.71 -23.30 -0.56
C PHE A 217 -17.15 -21.89 -0.48
N THR A 218 -17.03 -21.24 -1.63
CA THR A 218 -16.74 -19.81 -1.73
C THR A 218 -17.95 -18.97 -1.29
N ASP A 219 -17.78 -17.66 -1.12
CA ASP A 219 -18.87 -16.76 -0.78
C ASP A 219 -19.97 -16.77 -1.84
N ASP A 220 -19.57 -16.77 -3.12
CA ASP A 220 -20.49 -16.86 -4.26
C ASP A 220 -21.23 -18.21 -4.29
N GLU A 221 -20.51 -19.33 -4.11
CA GLU A 221 -21.12 -20.66 -4.04
C GLU A 221 -22.06 -20.78 -2.83
N THR A 222 -21.72 -20.18 -1.69
CA THR A 222 -22.56 -20.16 -0.48
C THR A 222 -23.82 -19.36 -0.74
N GLN A 223 -23.70 -18.17 -1.34
CA GLN A 223 -24.87 -17.35 -1.67
C GLN A 223 -25.78 -18.05 -2.68
N GLN A 224 -25.21 -18.71 -3.69
CA GLN A 224 -25.96 -19.49 -4.67
C GLN A 224 -26.62 -20.73 -4.04
N LEU A 225 -25.93 -21.42 -3.12
CA LEU A 225 -26.50 -22.56 -2.38
C LEU A 225 -27.75 -22.13 -1.62
N PHE A 226 -27.67 -21.05 -0.84
CA PHE A 226 -28.81 -20.55 -0.08
C PHE A 226 -29.96 -20.12 -0.99
N ARG A 227 -29.64 -19.42 -2.09
CA ARG A 227 -30.66 -18.93 -3.01
C ARG A 227 -31.36 -20.04 -3.81
N GLN A 228 -30.59 -20.96 -4.38
CA GLN A 228 -31.12 -21.95 -5.33
C GLN A 228 -31.58 -23.24 -4.64
N VAL A 229 -30.92 -23.64 -3.55
CA VAL A 229 -31.18 -24.92 -2.87
C VAL A 229 -31.99 -24.70 -1.60
N PHE A 230 -31.76 -23.60 -0.87
CA PHE A 230 -32.45 -23.35 0.41
C PHE A 230 -33.62 -22.36 0.29
N ASP A 231 -33.83 -21.73 -0.89
CA ASP A 231 -34.86 -20.71 -1.16
C ASP A 231 -34.78 -19.52 -0.19
N LEU A 232 -33.56 -19.10 0.13
CA LEU A 232 -33.25 -18.01 1.07
C LEU A 232 -32.20 -17.06 0.48
N GLU A 233 -32.44 -15.75 0.53
CA GLU A 233 -31.42 -14.75 0.16
C GLU A 233 -30.69 -14.25 1.42
N LEU A 234 -29.36 -14.37 1.41
CA LEU A 234 -28.49 -13.85 2.47
C LEU A 234 -28.11 -12.40 2.20
N THR A 235 -28.22 -11.54 3.22
CA THR A 235 -27.62 -10.19 3.20
C THR A 235 -26.08 -10.27 3.29
N PRO A 236 -25.33 -9.23 2.90
CA PRO A 236 -23.87 -9.22 3.02
C PRO A 236 -23.36 -9.48 4.46
N GLN A 237 -24.08 -8.95 5.47
CA GLN A 237 -23.75 -9.16 6.87
C GLN A 237 -23.98 -10.63 7.30
N GLN A 238 -25.10 -11.22 6.86
CA GLN A 238 -25.37 -12.64 7.12
C GLN A 238 -24.39 -13.53 6.38
N LEU A 239 -24.07 -13.25 5.11
CA LEU A 239 -23.08 -14.01 4.34
C LEU A 239 -21.71 -13.98 5.05
N ALA A 240 -21.29 -12.82 5.54
CA ALA A 240 -20.07 -12.70 6.35
C ALA A 240 -20.15 -13.55 7.63
N GLU A 241 -21.27 -13.55 8.34
CA GLU A 241 -21.48 -14.38 9.55
C GLU A 241 -21.49 -15.89 9.24
N TYR A 242 -22.14 -16.30 8.15
CA TYR A 242 -22.13 -17.69 7.67
C TYR A 242 -20.73 -18.12 7.23
N ARG A 243 -19.97 -17.24 6.57
CA ARG A 243 -18.57 -17.48 6.19
C ARG A 243 -17.68 -17.61 7.42
N GLU A 244 -17.78 -16.69 8.37
CA GLU A 244 -17.00 -16.70 9.60
C GLU A 244 -17.29 -17.95 10.44
N ARG A 245 -18.55 -18.39 10.47
CA ARG A 245 -18.92 -19.54 11.30
C ARG A 245 -18.74 -20.88 10.60
N THR A 246 -18.99 -21.01 9.30
CA THR A 246 -18.92 -22.31 8.61
C THR A 246 -17.64 -22.52 7.81
N HIS A 247 -16.94 -21.43 7.47
CA HIS A 247 -15.78 -21.41 6.57
C HIS A 247 -16.01 -22.20 5.27
N GLY A 248 -17.25 -22.21 4.76
CA GLY A 248 -17.61 -22.92 3.53
C GLY A 248 -17.69 -24.45 3.67
N TRP A 249 -17.67 -25.02 4.88
CA TRP A 249 -17.77 -26.47 5.06
C TRP A 249 -19.19 -26.98 4.82
N ILE A 250 -19.38 -27.76 3.75
CA ILE A 250 -20.70 -28.18 3.26
C ILE A 250 -21.52 -29.00 4.26
N THR A 251 -20.91 -29.83 5.11
CA THR A 251 -21.65 -30.55 6.16
C THR A 251 -22.31 -29.59 7.15
N ALA A 252 -21.58 -28.54 7.57
CA ALA A 252 -22.15 -27.51 8.43
C ALA A 252 -23.30 -26.78 7.73
N LEU A 253 -23.13 -26.44 6.45
CA LEU A 253 -24.20 -25.80 5.64
C LEU A 253 -25.43 -26.71 5.47
N GLN A 254 -25.26 -28.03 5.38
CA GLN A 254 -26.36 -29.00 5.31
C GLN A 254 -27.07 -29.19 6.65
N LEU A 255 -26.36 -29.17 7.78
CA LEU A 255 -26.97 -29.23 9.11
C LEU A 255 -27.79 -27.97 9.39
N VAL A 256 -27.27 -26.79 9.01
CA VAL A 256 -28.05 -25.53 8.99
C VAL A 256 -29.35 -25.71 8.20
N ARG A 257 -29.30 -26.29 6.99
CA ARG A 257 -30.49 -26.56 6.17
C ARG A 257 -31.50 -27.44 6.90
N GLN A 258 -31.07 -28.52 7.55
CA GLN A 258 -31.97 -29.43 8.25
C GLN A 258 -32.70 -28.73 9.40
N VAL A 259 -31.99 -27.90 10.17
CA VAL A 259 -32.59 -27.09 11.24
C VAL A 259 -33.56 -26.05 10.68
N ALA A 260 -33.20 -25.37 9.59
CA ALA A 260 -34.04 -24.39 8.89
C ALA A 260 -35.34 -25.02 8.36
N HIS A 261 -35.26 -26.23 7.81
CA HIS A 261 -36.45 -26.96 7.34
C HIS A 261 -37.32 -27.44 8.50
N ARG A 262 -36.73 -27.93 9.60
CA ARG A 262 -37.50 -28.34 10.80
C ARG A 262 -38.30 -27.16 11.37
N THR A 263 -37.65 -26.01 11.54
CA THR A 263 -38.29 -24.77 12.00
C THR A 263 -39.40 -24.32 11.04
N ALA A 264 -39.14 -24.32 9.72
CA ALA A 264 -40.15 -23.98 8.72
C ALA A 264 -41.36 -24.94 8.69
N THR A 265 -41.15 -26.25 8.93
CA THR A 265 -42.25 -27.22 9.03
C THR A 265 -43.06 -27.12 10.32
N SER A 266 -42.44 -26.78 11.45
CA SER A 266 -43.16 -26.52 12.71
C SER A 266 -43.99 -25.25 12.70
N SER A 267 -43.67 -24.27 11.83
CA SER A 267 -44.39 -23.01 11.69
C SER A 267 -45.67 -23.10 10.85
N ARG A 268 -46.00 -24.27 10.27
CA ARG A 268 -47.23 -24.44 9.45
C ARG A 268 -48.54 -24.44 10.26
N GLU A 269 -48.51 -24.45 11.59
CA GLU A 269 -49.72 -24.39 12.43
C GLU A 269 -50.03 -23.00 13.02
N GLY A 270 -49.25 -21.95 12.72
CA GLY A 270 -49.66 -20.59 13.07
C GLY A 270 -48.57 -19.54 12.91
N HIS A 271 -48.83 -18.55 12.06
CA HIS A 271 -48.20 -17.22 11.96
C HIS A 271 -46.74 -17.12 12.48
N ALA A 272 -45.76 -17.41 11.63
CA ALA A 272 -44.39 -16.98 11.83
C ALA A 272 -43.83 -16.40 10.52
N GLY A 273 -43.10 -15.28 10.63
CA GLY A 273 -42.36 -14.64 9.53
C GLY A 273 -41.21 -15.51 9.02
N PRO A 274 -40.34 -14.99 8.14
CA PRO A 274 -39.17 -15.71 7.67
C PRO A 274 -38.32 -16.21 8.85
N PRO A 275 -37.76 -17.43 8.77
CA PRO A 275 -36.98 -18.01 9.87
C PRO A 275 -35.82 -17.08 10.22
N ASP A 276 -35.61 -16.85 11.53
CA ASP A 276 -34.44 -16.13 12.02
C ASP A 276 -33.19 -16.97 11.76
N LEU A 277 -32.49 -16.62 10.67
CA LEU A 277 -31.31 -17.34 10.20
C LEU A 277 -30.18 -17.32 11.23
N THR A 278 -30.13 -16.34 12.12
CA THR A 278 -29.13 -16.24 13.20
C THR A 278 -29.44 -17.26 14.30
N GLU A 279 -30.72 -17.45 14.66
CA GLU A 279 -31.15 -18.46 15.62
C GLU A 279 -31.04 -19.89 15.04
N VAL A 280 -31.36 -20.08 13.75
CA VAL A 280 -31.14 -21.35 13.04
C VAL A 280 -29.66 -21.75 13.08
N LEU A 281 -28.77 -20.80 12.83
CA LEU A 281 -27.33 -21.03 12.94
C LEU A 281 -26.90 -21.40 14.36
N ARG A 282 -27.43 -20.71 15.39
CA ARG A 282 -27.15 -21.01 16.80
C ARG A 282 -27.63 -22.41 17.21
N GLN A 283 -28.79 -22.83 16.70
CA GLN A 283 -29.33 -24.17 16.93
C GLN A 283 -28.54 -25.25 16.18
N SER A 284 -28.12 -24.97 14.95
CA SER A 284 -27.28 -25.88 14.15
C SER A 284 -25.88 -26.10 14.73
N GLU A 285 -25.39 -25.20 15.58
CA GLU A 285 -24.10 -25.35 16.25
C GLU A 285 -24.08 -26.57 17.18
N HIS A 286 -25.23 -26.94 17.77
CA HIS A 286 -25.33 -28.16 18.56
C HIS A 286 -25.19 -29.40 17.67
N ASP A 287 -25.91 -29.46 16.55
CA ASP A 287 -25.85 -30.57 15.59
C ASP A 287 -24.44 -30.70 14.96
N ILE A 288 -23.78 -29.56 14.69
CA ILE A 288 -22.39 -29.52 14.21
C ILE A 288 -21.41 -30.05 15.27
N PHE A 289 -21.64 -29.71 16.54
CA PHE A 289 -20.80 -30.17 17.65
C PHE A 289 -21.02 -31.65 17.96
N ASP A 290 -22.26 -32.14 17.83
CA ASP A 290 -22.57 -33.57 17.97
C ASP A 290 -21.89 -34.38 16.86
N TYR A 291 -21.87 -33.86 15.62
CA TYR A 291 -21.06 -34.44 14.54
C TYR A 291 -19.57 -34.48 14.91
N PHE A 292 -18.98 -33.39 15.41
CA PHE A 292 -17.58 -33.40 15.82
C PHE A 292 -17.31 -34.40 16.94
N ALA A 293 -18.24 -34.53 17.88
CA ALA A 293 -18.13 -35.51 18.94
C ALA A 293 -18.13 -36.94 18.38
N GLU A 294 -19.13 -37.30 17.58
CA GLU A 294 -19.36 -38.67 17.11
C GLU A 294 -18.39 -39.12 16.00
N GLU A 295 -18.10 -38.27 15.01
CA GLU A 295 -17.39 -38.67 13.78
C GLU A 295 -15.90 -38.28 13.74
N VAL A 296 -15.42 -37.48 14.71
CA VAL A 296 -14.06 -36.93 14.67
C VAL A 296 -13.34 -37.11 16.02
N PHE A 297 -14.00 -36.76 17.12
CA PHE A 297 -13.36 -36.73 18.43
C PHE A 297 -13.42 -38.09 19.14
N SER A 298 -14.56 -38.80 19.08
CA SER A 298 -14.75 -40.10 19.74
C SER A 298 -13.87 -41.23 19.20
N ASP A 299 -13.40 -41.12 17.96
CA ASP A 299 -12.52 -42.11 17.33
C ASP A 299 -11.04 -42.00 17.75
N GLU A 300 -10.66 -40.94 18.47
CA GLU A 300 -9.29 -40.74 18.96
C GLU A 300 -9.04 -41.38 20.34
N ALA A 301 -7.79 -41.75 20.59
CA ALA A 301 -7.37 -42.24 21.91
C ALA A 301 -7.50 -41.15 23.00
N GLU A 302 -7.74 -41.56 24.25
CA GLU A 302 -8.04 -40.65 25.38
C GLU A 302 -6.93 -39.61 25.62
N ASP A 303 -5.67 -39.99 25.46
CA ASP A 303 -4.50 -39.12 25.56
C ASP A 303 -4.47 -38.05 24.44
N VAL A 304 -4.83 -38.43 23.21
CA VAL A 304 -4.92 -37.51 22.07
C VAL A 304 -6.12 -36.56 22.23
N GLN A 305 -7.26 -37.04 22.72
CA GLN A 305 -8.42 -36.20 23.02
C GLN A 305 -8.07 -35.09 24.02
N HIS A 306 -7.41 -35.44 25.13
CA HIS A 306 -6.94 -34.47 26.12
C HIS A 306 -5.94 -33.47 25.53
N LEU A 307 -5.03 -33.92 24.67
CA LEU A 307 -4.08 -33.05 23.98
C LEU A 307 -4.80 -32.05 23.06
N LEU A 308 -5.73 -32.50 22.23
CA LEU A 308 -6.52 -31.65 21.32
C LEU A 308 -7.27 -30.56 22.08
N LEU A 309 -7.92 -30.91 23.19
CA LEU A 309 -8.64 -29.96 24.04
C LEU A 309 -7.70 -28.87 24.55
N LYS A 310 -6.52 -29.23 25.07
CA LYS A 310 -5.56 -28.26 25.61
C LYS A 310 -4.90 -27.40 24.53
N LEU A 311 -4.56 -27.99 23.39
CA LEU A 311 -4.01 -27.27 22.23
C LEU A 311 -5.01 -26.27 21.65
N SER A 312 -6.32 -26.49 21.81
CA SER A 312 -7.34 -25.58 21.27
C SER A 312 -7.22 -24.15 21.81
N LEU A 313 -6.58 -23.95 22.97
CA LEU A 313 -6.35 -22.64 23.57
C LEU A 313 -5.19 -21.86 22.93
N LEU A 314 -4.39 -22.48 22.06
CA LEU A 314 -3.34 -21.83 21.28
C LEU A 314 -3.91 -21.42 19.92
N ASP A 315 -3.64 -20.19 19.49
CA ASP A 315 -4.05 -19.73 18.14
C ASP A 315 -3.13 -20.28 17.04
N ARG A 316 -1.88 -20.57 17.41
CA ARG A 316 -0.83 -21.15 16.56
C ARG A 316 -0.10 -22.23 17.35
N ILE A 317 0.08 -23.41 16.74
CA ILE A 317 0.71 -24.56 17.41
C ILE A 317 2.07 -24.79 16.76
N GLU A 318 3.11 -24.23 17.36
CA GLU A 318 4.50 -24.49 17.00
C GLU A 318 4.95 -25.81 17.64
N LEU A 319 5.67 -26.64 16.88
CA LEU A 319 6.05 -27.98 17.33
C LEU A 319 6.94 -27.95 18.58
N ASP A 320 7.87 -26.99 18.64
CA ASP A 320 8.78 -26.82 19.78
C ASP A 320 8.03 -26.40 21.05
N SER A 321 7.08 -25.47 20.94
CA SER A 321 6.19 -25.10 22.05
C SER A 321 5.28 -26.25 22.47
N CYS A 322 4.76 -27.05 21.54
CA CYS A 322 3.98 -28.24 21.86
C CYS A 322 4.82 -29.24 22.65
N GLY A 323 6.05 -29.54 22.19
CA GLY A 323 6.95 -30.47 22.87
C GLY A 323 7.33 -29.99 24.28
N ALA A 324 7.57 -28.69 24.46
CA ALA A 324 7.88 -28.12 25.76
C ALA A 324 6.69 -28.09 26.72
N LEU A 325 5.48 -27.83 26.19
CA LEU A 325 4.26 -27.77 26.99
C LEU A 325 3.75 -29.17 27.35
N PHE A 326 3.84 -30.16 26.45
CA PHE A 326 3.24 -31.48 26.61
C PHE A 326 4.29 -32.60 26.59
N LEU A 327 5.16 -32.63 27.60
CA LEU A 327 6.32 -33.54 27.68
C LEU A 327 5.98 -35.03 27.59
N ASP A 328 4.79 -35.44 28.06
CA ASP A 328 4.37 -36.84 28.04
C ASP A 328 3.83 -37.30 26.68
N MET A 329 3.67 -36.37 25.72
CA MET A 329 3.12 -36.64 24.39
C MET A 329 4.18 -36.45 23.31
N ASN A 330 4.21 -37.37 22.36
CA ASN A 330 5.06 -37.24 21.18
C ASN A 330 4.37 -36.34 20.12
N CYS A 331 4.32 -35.02 20.37
CA CYS A 331 3.67 -34.04 19.47
C CYS A 331 4.16 -34.16 18.02
N SER A 332 5.46 -34.43 17.82
CA SER A 332 6.09 -34.58 16.49
C SER A 332 5.62 -35.81 15.71
N ARG A 333 5.01 -36.80 16.39
CA ARG A 333 4.33 -37.92 15.73
C ARG A 333 2.83 -37.71 15.64
N VAL A 334 2.21 -37.17 16.69
CA VAL A 334 0.75 -37.06 16.81
C VAL A 334 0.18 -36.01 15.85
N LEU A 335 0.76 -34.80 15.80
CA LEU A 335 0.23 -33.71 14.95
C LEU A 335 0.28 -34.05 13.45
N PRO A 336 1.40 -34.56 12.88
CA PRO A 336 1.41 -34.99 11.49
C PRO A 336 0.41 -36.13 11.18
N ASN A 337 0.18 -37.04 12.14
CA ASN A 337 -0.78 -38.12 11.95
C ASN A 337 -2.22 -37.58 11.88
N LEU A 338 -2.58 -36.64 12.76
CA LEU A 338 -3.88 -35.97 12.74
C LEU A 338 -4.11 -35.19 11.45
N VAL A 339 -3.07 -34.53 10.92
CA VAL A 339 -3.13 -33.87 9.60
C VAL A 339 -3.36 -34.89 8.48
N ARG A 340 -2.62 -36.00 8.46
CA ARG A 340 -2.79 -37.07 7.45
C ARG A 340 -4.21 -37.65 7.44
N ARG A 341 -4.83 -37.78 8.62
CA ARG A 341 -6.20 -38.27 8.81
C ARG A 341 -7.26 -37.17 8.65
N ASN A 342 -6.88 -35.94 8.27
CA ASN A 342 -7.77 -34.80 8.05
C ASN A 342 -8.63 -34.42 9.27
N VAL A 343 -8.11 -34.53 10.49
CA VAL A 343 -8.79 -34.20 11.77
C VAL A 343 -8.85 -32.68 12.00
N PHE A 344 -9.35 -31.92 11.02
CA PHE A 344 -9.57 -30.47 11.12
C PHE A 344 -8.34 -29.66 11.60
N ILE A 345 -7.12 -30.15 11.32
CA ILE A 345 -5.85 -29.47 11.54
C ILE A 345 -5.14 -29.30 10.21
N THR A 346 -4.58 -28.12 9.98
CA THR A 346 -3.81 -27.78 8.76
C THR A 346 -2.40 -27.35 9.14
N VAL A 347 -1.44 -27.55 8.24
CA VAL A 347 -0.08 -27.01 8.35
C VAL A 347 -0.04 -25.66 7.65
N ALA A 348 0.31 -24.60 8.38
CA ALA A 348 0.67 -23.31 7.83
C ALA A 348 2.19 -23.28 7.66
N SER A 349 2.67 -23.29 6.41
CA SER A 349 4.11 -23.28 6.14
C SER A 349 4.59 -21.84 5.96
N ASP A 350 5.23 -21.28 7.00
CA ASP A 350 6.16 -20.16 6.84
C ASP A 350 7.60 -20.69 7.00
N SER A 351 8.55 -20.02 6.36
CA SER A 351 9.97 -20.39 6.20
C SER A 351 10.80 -20.62 7.48
N ARG A 352 10.17 -20.70 8.67
CA ARG A 352 10.82 -20.82 9.99
C ARG A 352 10.38 -22.02 10.84
N GLY A 353 9.46 -22.87 10.38
CA GLY A 353 9.07 -24.09 11.10
C GLY A 353 7.69 -24.62 10.68
N GLU A 354 7.39 -25.88 11.00
CA GLU A 354 6.04 -26.44 10.80
C GLU A 354 5.07 -25.85 11.83
N GLU A 355 4.17 -24.97 11.40
CA GLU A 355 3.11 -24.40 12.24
C GLU A 355 1.79 -25.13 11.98
N TYR A 356 1.08 -25.52 13.04
CA TYR A 356 -0.22 -26.20 12.95
C TYR A 356 -1.35 -25.28 13.40
N ARG A 357 -2.50 -25.36 12.73
CA ARG A 357 -3.72 -24.60 13.10
C ARG A 357 -4.95 -25.48 13.05
N PHE A 358 -5.82 -25.32 14.05
CA PHE A 358 -7.16 -25.89 14.01
C PHE A 358 -8.06 -25.13 13.05
N HIS A 359 -8.99 -25.85 12.44
CA HIS A 359 -10.15 -25.23 11.84
C HIS A 359 -10.96 -24.49 12.93
N PRO A 360 -11.38 -23.22 12.75
CA PRO A 360 -11.96 -22.41 13.83
C PRO A 360 -13.22 -23.01 14.49
N LEU A 361 -14.10 -23.66 13.72
CA LEU A 361 -15.24 -24.40 14.28
C LEU A 361 -14.81 -25.53 15.21
N PHE A 362 -13.82 -26.31 14.79
CA PHE A 362 -13.35 -27.45 15.56
C PHE A 362 -12.62 -26.96 16.82
N GLN A 363 -11.83 -25.89 16.71
CA GLN A 363 -11.23 -25.22 17.85
C GLN A 363 -12.29 -24.73 18.85
N SER A 364 -13.38 -24.14 18.36
CA SER A 364 -14.47 -23.63 19.21
C SER A 364 -15.21 -24.75 19.95
N PHE A 365 -15.48 -25.86 19.24
CA PHE A 365 -16.00 -27.10 19.84
C PHE A 365 -15.08 -27.59 20.96
N LEU A 366 -13.77 -27.74 20.69
CA LEU A 366 -12.78 -28.19 21.67
C LEU A 366 -12.69 -27.26 22.88
N ARG A 367 -12.68 -25.93 22.67
CA ARG A 367 -12.68 -24.93 23.75
C ARG A 367 -13.92 -25.03 24.64
N ARG A 368 -15.11 -25.22 24.04
CA ARG A 368 -16.38 -25.38 24.78
C ARG A 368 -16.38 -26.68 25.58
N ARG A 369 -15.90 -27.78 24.98
CA ARG A 369 -15.78 -29.08 25.64
C ARG A 369 -14.78 -29.03 26.80
N LEU A 370 -13.59 -28.47 26.58
CA LEU A 370 -12.60 -28.25 27.64
C LEU A 370 -13.21 -27.46 28.81
N ARG A 371 -13.91 -26.36 28.53
CA ARG A 371 -14.60 -25.57 29.55
C ARG A 371 -15.67 -26.36 30.30
N SER A 372 -16.36 -27.30 29.65
CA SER A 372 -17.35 -28.18 30.31
C SER A 372 -16.69 -29.23 31.21
N GLU A 373 -15.50 -29.71 30.85
CA GLU A 373 -14.78 -30.77 31.58
C GLU A 373 -14.01 -30.23 32.79
N ILE A 374 -13.24 -29.15 32.60
CA ILE A 374 -12.36 -28.62 33.66
C ILE A 374 -12.86 -27.29 34.25
N GLY A 375 -13.99 -26.78 33.77
CA GLY A 375 -14.58 -25.52 34.25
C GLY A 375 -13.82 -24.27 33.82
N ARG A 376 -14.37 -23.08 34.16
CA ARG A 376 -13.72 -21.78 33.87
C ARG A 376 -12.37 -21.64 34.58
N SER A 377 -12.29 -22.06 35.84
CA SER A 377 -11.07 -21.99 36.65
C SER A 377 -9.96 -22.89 36.11
N GLY A 378 -10.30 -24.09 35.63
CA GLY A 378 -9.33 -24.99 34.99
C GLY A 378 -8.79 -24.41 33.69
N VAL A 379 -9.65 -23.85 32.84
CA VAL A 379 -9.22 -23.19 31.59
C VAL A 379 -8.30 -22.00 31.88
N ALA A 380 -8.63 -21.17 32.88
CA ALA A 380 -7.76 -20.07 33.30
C ALA A 380 -6.40 -20.57 33.82
N ALA A 381 -6.35 -21.72 34.51
CA ALA A 381 -5.09 -22.32 34.95
C ALA A 381 -4.21 -22.78 33.77
N GLU A 382 -4.78 -23.36 32.72
CA GLU A 382 -4.03 -23.72 31.50
C GLU A 382 -3.54 -22.47 30.75
N HIS A 383 -4.35 -21.41 30.62
CA HIS A 383 -3.88 -20.14 30.07
C HIS A 383 -2.71 -19.55 30.87
N ARG A 384 -2.74 -19.62 32.20
CA ARG A 384 -1.62 -19.17 33.05
C ARG A 384 -0.34 -19.97 32.79
N ARG A 385 -0.43 -21.29 32.65
CA ARG A 385 0.70 -22.15 32.29
C ARG A 385 1.29 -21.79 30.92
N TYR A 386 0.46 -21.49 29.92
CA TYR A 386 0.95 -21.03 28.62
C TYR A 386 1.60 -19.66 28.68
N ALA A 387 1.02 -18.73 29.46
CA ALA A 387 1.64 -17.45 29.72
C ALA A 387 3.05 -17.60 30.31
N GLU A 388 3.22 -18.44 31.32
CA GLU A 388 4.52 -18.72 31.94
C GLU A 388 5.56 -19.21 30.92
N HIS A 389 5.17 -20.14 30.04
CA HIS A 389 6.03 -20.65 28.97
C HIS A 389 6.47 -19.56 28.00
N PHE A 390 5.53 -18.78 27.46
CA PHE A 390 5.86 -17.73 26.48
C PHE A 390 6.66 -16.59 27.09
N LEU A 391 6.39 -16.22 28.35
CA LEU A 391 7.18 -15.20 29.06
C LEU A 391 8.62 -15.65 29.29
N GLN A 392 8.88 -16.94 29.55
CA GLN A 392 10.24 -17.49 29.66
C GLN A 392 11.02 -17.41 28.34
N LEU A 393 10.33 -17.60 27.21
CA LEU A 393 10.90 -17.49 25.86
C LEU A 393 10.98 -16.05 25.34
N GLN A 394 10.67 -15.04 26.15
CA GLN A 394 10.59 -13.63 25.77
C GLN A 394 9.52 -13.33 24.71
N GLY A 395 8.54 -14.22 24.53
CA GLY A 395 7.31 -14.01 23.76
C GLY A 395 6.32 -13.16 24.56
N TRP A 396 6.69 -11.91 24.84
CA TRP A 396 5.97 -11.02 25.75
C TRP A 396 4.52 -10.79 25.34
N GLU A 397 4.27 -10.61 24.03
CA GLU A 397 2.93 -10.42 23.49
C GLU A 397 2.03 -11.62 23.76
N GLN A 398 2.46 -12.82 23.36
CA GLN A 398 1.70 -14.06 23.55
C GLN A 398 1.47 -14.30 25.04
N GLY A 399 2.49 -14.09 25.86
CA GLY A 399 2.40 -14.20 27.32
C GLY A 399 1.30 -13.31 27.91
N VAL A 400 1.27 -12.02 27.55
CA VAL A 400 0.25 -11.08 28.04
C VAL A 400 -1.15 -11.45 27.55
N ARG A 401 -1.31 -11.87 26.28
CA ARG A 401 -2.62 -12.33 25.75
C ARG A 401 -3.16 -13.52 26.55
N HIS A 402 -2.31 -14.48 26.89
CA HIS A 402 -2.70 -15.61 27.73
C HIS A 402 -3.02 -15.21 29.18
N LEU A 403 -2.32 -14.23 29.77
CA LEU A 403 -2.66 -13.69 31.09
C LEU A 403 -4.03 -12.99 31.09
N VAL A 404 -4.33 -12.20 30.07
CA VAL A 404 -5.64 -11.55 29.88
C VAL A 404 -6.75 -12.60 29.74
N ALA A 405 -6.52 -13.65 28.94
CA ALA A 405 -7.47 -14.75 28.80
C ALA A 405 -7.67 -15.56 30.09
N ALA A 406 -6.66 -15.60 30.97
CA ALA A 406 -6.75 -16.19 32.31
C ALA A 406 -7.41 -15.26 33.35
N GLU A 407 -7.81 -14.04 32.96
CA GLU A 407 -8.25 -12.94 33.84
C GLU A 407 -7.18 -12.57 34.90
N ASP A 408 -5.91 -12.87 34.64
CA ASP A 408 -4.76 -12.54 35.50
C ASP A 408 -4.22 -11.14 35.14
N PHE A 409 -5.10 -10.16 35.27
CA PHE A 409 -4.84 -8.79 34.82
C PHE A 409 -3.69 -8.10 35.55
N ASP A 410 -3.44 -8.50 36.81
CA ASP A 410 -2.37 -7.93 37.62
C ASP A 410 -1.00 -8.38 37.09
N GLN A 411 -0.82 -9.66 36.75
CA GLN A 411 0.41 -10.11 36.11
C GLN A 411 0.57 -9.53 34.70
N ALA A 412 -0.52 -9.36 33.94
CA ALA A 412 -0.46 -8.71 32.64
C ALA A 412 0.02 -7.25 32.77
N ALA A 413 -0.53 -6.49 33.72
CA ALA A 413 -0.11 -5.12 34.02
C ALA A 413 1.35 -5.07 34.48
N ARG A 414 1.79 -6.06 35.27
CA ARG A 414 3.19 -6.18 35.68
C ARG A 414 4.13 -6.33 34.49
N VAL A 415 3.85 -7.23 33.55
CA VAL A 415 4.68 -7.42 32.35
C VAL A 415 4.75 -6.13 31.54
N ILE A 416 3.62 -5.43 31.35
CA ILE A 416 3.60 -4.11 30.71
C ILE A 416 4.45 -3.10 31.47
N SER A 417 4.41 -3.10 32.81
CA SER A 417 5.22 -2.21 33.65
C SER A 417 6.72 -2.47 33.55
N GLU A 418 7.12 -3.71 33.25
CA GLU A 418 8.52 -4.13 33.11
C GLU A 418 9.04 -3.94 31.67
N LYS A 419 8.20 -4.09 30.66
CA LYS A 419 8.59 -4.13 29.22
C LYS A 419 8.04 -3.02 28.34
N GLY A 420 7.13 -2.20 28.85
CA GLY A 420 6.47 -1.15 28.04
C GLY A 420 7.44 -0.16 27.40
N GLY A 421 8.54 0.18 28.07
CA GLY A 421 9.59 1.04 27.51
C GLY A 421 10.27 0.45 26.26
N ASP A 422 10.53 -0.86 26.25
CA ASP A 422 11.16 -1.56 25.13
C ASP A 422 10.23 -1.55 23.90
N TRP A 423 8.94 -1.81 24.10
CA TRP A 423 7.93 -1.74 23.04
C TRP A 423 7.77 -0.34 22.45
N ILE A 424 7.82 0.71 23.29
CA ILE A 424 7.81 2.09 22.79
C ILE A 424 9.06 2.36 21.95
N SER A 425 10.24 1.92 22.40
CA SER A 425 11.50 2.14 21.68
C SER A 425 11.56 1.43 20.32
N THR A 426 10.88 0.29 20.19
CA THR A 426 10.80 -0.51 18.95
C THR A 426 9.61 -0.10 18.06
N GLY A 427 8.78 0.85 18.49
CA GLY A 427 7.65 1.37 17.73
C GLY A 427 6.36 0.54 17.82
N ALA A 428 6.28 -0.44 18.73
CA ALA A 428 5.11 -1.31 18.94
C ALA A 428 3.97 -0.60 19.71
N LEU A 429 3.66 0.65 19.35
CA LEU A 429 2.66 1.49 20.02
C LEU A 429 1.24 0.94 19.87
N GLY A 430 0.93 0.38 18.69
CA GLY A 430 -0.35 -0.27 18.38
C GLY A 430 -0.65 -1.41 19.35
N LEU A 431 0.30 -2.33 19.45
CA LEU A 431 0.21 -3.51 20.29
C LEU A 431 0.00 -3.15 21.77
N LEU A 432 0.81 -2.24 22.31
CA LEU A 432 0.74 -1.83 23.72
C LEU A 432 -0.63 -1.24 24.08
N SER A 433 -1.22 -0.44 23.16
CA SER A 433 -2.58 0.09 23.31
C SER A 433 -3.61 -1.05 23.38
N THR A 434 -3.60 -1.95 22.39
CA THR A 434 -4.57 -3.06 22.31
C THR A 434 -4.50 -3.98 23.53
N LEU A 435 -3.29 -4.29 24.01
CA LEU A 435 -3.14 -5.09 25.22
C LEU A 435 -3.73 -4.35 26.43
N ALA A 436 -3.42 -3.07 26.61
CA ALA A 436 -3.91 -2.31 27.76
C ALA A 436 -5.42 -2.07 27.75
N ASP A 437 -6.05 -1.91 26.58
CA ASP A 437 -7.51 -1.74 26.46
C ASP A 437 -8.29 -2.96 27.01
N SER A 438 -7.63 -4.13 27.08
CA SER A 438 -8.21 -5.35 27.65
C SER A 438 -8.03 -5.50 29.16
N LEU A 439 -7.31 -4.57 29.82
CA LEU A 439 -7.06 -4.61 31.26
C LEU A 439 -8.00 -3.65 32.02
N PRO A 440 -8.52 -4.06 33.19
CA PRO A 440 -9.24 -3.15 34.09
C PRO A 440 -8.33 -2.01 34.57
N ALA A 441 -8.88 -0.80 34.66
CA ALA A 441 -8.16 0.38 35.15
C ALA A 441 -7.50 0.15 36.52
N ARG A 442 -8.14 -0.62 37.41
CA ARG A 442 -7.59 -0.96 38.73
C ARG A 442 -6.26 -1.72 38.64
N SER A 443 -6.11 -2.64 37.69
CA SER A 443 -4.87 -3.41 37.52
C SER A 443 -3.76 -2.52 36.94
N LEU A 444 -4.08 -1.66 35.98
CA LEU A 444 -3.12 -0.67 35.46
C LEU A 444 -2.66 0.32 36.55
N GLU A 445 -3.57 0.75 37.43
CA GLU A 445 -3.22 1.62 38.57
C GLU A 445 -2.41 0.91 39.65
N ALA A 446 -2.59 -0.41 39.83
CA ALA A 446 -1.77 -1.21 40.74
C ALA A 446 -0.31 -1.32 40.27
N TYR A 447 -0.05 -1.11 38.97
CA TYR A 447 1.29 -1.07 38.37
C TYR A 447 1.53 0.27 37.66
N PRO A 448 1.81 1.36 38.40
CA PRO A 448 1.77 2.73 37.87
C PRO A 448 2.72 3.02 36.70
N ARG A 449 3.82 2.26 36.54
CA ARG A 449 4.70 2.37 35.36
C ARG A 449 4.01 1.90 34.07
N ALA A 450 3.11 0.92 34.13
CA ALA A 450 2.30 0.53 32.99
C ALA A 450 1.41 1.70 32.54
N LEU A 451 0.74 2.37 33.49
CA LEU A 451 -0.06 3.57 33.22
C LEU A 451 0.78 4.71 32.63
N GLN A 452 2.02 4.89 33.10
CA GLN A 452 2.95 5.88 32.56
C GLN A 452 3.32 5.58 31.09
N TYR A 453 3.60 4.33 30.73
CA TYR A 453 3.90 3.97 29.34
C TYR A 453 2.69 4.18 28.42
N LEU A 454 1.47 3.93 28.91
CA LEU A 454 0.26 4.23 28.14
C LEU A 454 0.05 5.74 27.94
N ALA A 455 0.34 6.54 28.97
CA ALA A 455 0.36 7.99 28.85
C ALA A 455 1.37 8.46 27.78
N GLU A 456 2.52 7.80 27.69
CA GLU A 456 3.53 8.08 26.67
C GLU A 456 3.06 7.69 25.26
N VAL A 457 2.39 6.53 25.10
CA VAL A 457 1.75 6.15 23.82
C VAL A 457 0.71 7.20 23.41
N ALA A 458 -0.17 7.62 24.32
CA ALA A 458 -1.16 8.66 24.05
C ALA A 458 -0.49 9.98 23.64
N ARG A 459 0.61 10.38 24.31
CA ARG A 459 1.38 11.57 23.95
C ARG A 459 1.96 11.49 22.54
N LEU A 460 2.52 10.33 22.17
CA LEU A 460 3.10 10.10 20.85
C LEU A 460 2.05 10.07 19.73
N ARG A 461 0.81 9.66 20.03
CA ARG A 461 -0.34 9.72 19.11
C ARG A 461 -1.01 11.11 19.02
N GLY A 462 -0.56 12.08 19.82
CA GLY A 462 -1.14 13.42 19.85
C GLY A 462 -2.35 13.58 20.78
N GLU A 463 -2.69 12.56 21.57
CA GLU A 463 -3.80 12.55 22.53
C GLU A 463 -3.38 13.25 23.84
N TYR A 464 -2.95 14.51 23.74
CA TYR A 464 -2.23 15.19 24.82
C TYR A 464 -3.01 15.36 26.12
N GLN A 465 -4.35 15.53 26.05
CA GLN A 465 -5.19 15.66 27.24
C GLN A 465 -5.31 14.33 28.01
N ALA A 466 -5.48 13.22 27.29
CA ALA A 466 -5.48 11.89 27.88
C ALA A 466 -4.11 11.58 28.50
N ALA A 467 -3.02 11.84 27.77
CA ALA A 467 -1.66 11.71 28.28
C ALA A 467 -1.43 12.52 29.56
N GLN A 468 -1.85 13.79 29.59
CA GLN A 468 -1.69 14.64 30.78
C GLN A 468 -2.42 14.08 32.00
N SER A 469 -3.66 13.60 31.81
CA SER A 469 -4.45 12.97 32.89
C SER A 469 -3.76 11.70 33.42
N MET A 470 -3.33 10.81 32.52
CA MET A 470 -2.67 9.56 32.88
C MET A 470 -1.31 9.81 33.55
N PHE A 471 -0.48 10.73 33.05
CA PHE A 471 0.80 11.07 33.70
C PHE A 471 0.61 11.65 35.10
N ARG A 472 -0.39 12.53 35.32
CA ARG A 472 -0.69 13.04 36.67
C ARG A 472 -1.11 11.93 37.63
N ARG A 473 -1.94 11.00 37.15
CA ARG A 473 -2.38 9.84 37.93
C ARG A 473 -1.20 8.91 38.24
N ALA A 474 -0.39 8.57 37.24
CA ALA A 474 0.81 7.75 37.38
C ALA A 474 1.80 8.38 38.37
N ALA A 475 2.13 9.67 38.24
CA ALA A 475 3.05 10.36 39.16
C ALA A 475 2.55 10.32 40.62
N THR A 476 1.24 10.46 40.84
CA THR A 476 0.64 10.38 42.18
C THR A 476 0.77 8.97 42.76
N LEU A 477 0.49 7.94 41.96
CA LEU A 477 0.56 6.55 42.39
C LEU A 477 2.03 6.10 42.60
N LEU A 478 2.95 6.52 41.74
CA LEU A 478 4.39 6.25 41.87
C LEU A 478 4.96 6.88 43.15
N ARG A 479 4.54 8.09 43.50
CA ARG A 479 4.86 8.74 44.78
C ARG A 479 4.37 7.92 45.97
N GLN A 480 3.12 7.46 45.92
CA GLN A 480 2.53 6.64 46.99
C GLN A 480 3.25 5.29 47.13
N ALA A 481 3.70 4.71 46.02
CA ALA A 481 4.48 3.48 45.99
C ALA A 481 5.96 3.67 46.39
N GLY A 482 6.44 4.92 46.50
CA GLY A 482 7.83 5.24 46.82
C GLY A 482 8.81 5.11 45.65
N ASP A 483 8.32 4.94 44.42
CA ASP A 483 9.14 4.87 43.20
C ASP A 483 9.53 6.27 42.72
N LYS A 484 10.59 6.82 43.33
CA LYS A 484 11.08 8.18 43.04
C LYS A 484 11.49 8.36 41.58
N GLU A 485 12.11 7.36 40.98
CA GLU A 485 12.60 7.42 39.60
C GLU A 485 11.43 7.42 38.61
N GLY A 486 10.42 6.58 38.82
CA GLY A 486 9.19 6.60 38.04
C GLY A 486 8.42 7.92 38.19
N GLU A 487 8.29 8.43 39.43
CA GLU A 487 7.66 9.74 39.66
C GLU A 487 8.39 10.85 38.88
N ALA A 488 9.73 10.84 38.91
CA ALA A 488 10.55 11.81 38.19
C ALA A 488 10.32 11.75 36.67
N ASP A 489 10.27 10.56 36.07
CA ASP A 489 10.08 10.40 34.62
C ASP A 489 8.66 10.83 34.17
N ALA A 490 7.64 10.54 34.98
CA ALA A 490 6.28 11.03 34.74
C ALA A 490 6.21 12.57 34.83
N LEU A 491 6.90 13.18 35.80
CA LEU A 491 7.00 14.65 35.94
C LEU A 491 7.76 15.29 34.76
N GLN A 492 8.85 14.68 34.30
CA GLN A 492 9.57 15.15 33.10
C GLN A 492 8.67 15.11 31.85
N SER A 493 7.85 14.08 31.71
CA SER A 493 6.87 13.95 30.63
C SER A 493 5.78 15.04 30.73
N LEU A 494 5.29 15.34 31.94
CA LEU A 494 4.39 16.48 32.20
C LEU A 494 5.03 17.83 31.88
N ALA A 495 6.33 18.01 32.16
CA ALA A 495 7.06 19.22 31.77
C ALA A 495 7.13 19.39 30.25
N THR A 496 7.31 18.28 29.51
CA THR A 496 7.29 18.29 28.05
C THR A 496 5.94 18.75 27.50
N LEU A 497 4.83 18.32 28.13
CA LEU A 497 3.48 18.78 27.79
C LEU A 497 3.27 20.27 28.15
N ALA A 498 3.69 20.70 29.35
CA ALA A 498 3.58 22.10 29.75
C ALA A 498 4.37 23.04 28.84
N ARG A 499 5.58 22.64 28.41
CA ARG A 499 6.37 23.36 27.40
C ARG A 499 5.63 23.48 26.07
N ARG A 500 4.94 22.42 25.62
CA ARG A 500 4.13 22.45 24.39
C ARG A 500 3.00 23.49 24.48
N ASP A 501 2.39 23.61 25.66
CA ASP A 501 1.32 24.55 25.94
C ASP A 501 1.83 25.98 26.22
N GLY A 502 3.15 26.20 26.23
CA GLY A 502 3.79 27.49 26.52
C GLY A 502 3.85 27.86 28.00
N ASP A 503 3.44 26.97 28.91
CA ASP A 503 3.51 27.20 30.36
C ASP A 503 4.89 26.79 30.91
N TYR A 504 5.89 27.61 30.61
CA TYR A 504 7.27 27.36 31.02
C TYR A 504 7.47 27.40 32.54
N SER A 505 6.66 28.19 33.27
CA SER A 505 6.70 28.23 34.74
C SER A 505 6.30 26.88 35.33
N LEU A 506 5.21 26.29 34.83
CA LEU A 506 4.80 24.96 35.24
C LEU A 506 5.80 23.89 34.79
N ALA A 507 6.35 24.01 33.57
CA ALA A 507 7.38 23.10 33.09
C ALA A 507 8.60 23.09 34.04
N PHE A 508 9.12 24.25 34.44
CA PHE A 508 10.25 24.31 35.39
C PHE A 508 9.92 23.71 36.75
N LYS A 509 8.72 23.96 37.31
CA LYS A 509 8.29 23.32 38.57
C LYS A 509 8.32 21.80 38.49
N TYR A 510 7.85 21.22 37.39
CA TYR A 510 7.90 19.78 37.19
C TYR A 510 9.35 19.28 37.02
N LEU A 511 10.19 20.01 36.28
CA LEU A 511 11.59 19.64 36.07
C LEU A 511 12.44 19.74 37.33
N ASP A 512 12.23 20.77 38.17
CA ASP A 512 12.89 20.91 39.47
C ASP A 512 12.58 19.71 40.35
N ARG A 513 11.29 19.38 40.47
CA ARG A 513 10.85 18.24 41.28
C ARG A 513 11.37 16.90 40.74
N ALA A 514 11.33 16.70 39.43
CA ALA A 514 11.88 15.50 38.81
C ALA A 514 13.38 15.36 39.09
N THR A 515 14.13 16.47 39.01
CA THR A 515 15.56 16.50 39.28
C THR A 515 15.88 16.18 40.75
N GLU A 516 15.13 16.72 41.70
CA GLU A 516 15.24 16.40 43.14
C GLU A 516 15.02 14.92 43.45
N LEU A 517 14.13 14.27 42.71
CA LEU A 517 13.75 12.86 42.92
C LEU A 517 14.71 11.88 42.24
N SER A 518 15.38 12.31 41.17
CA SER A 518 16.30 11.50 40.37
C SER A 518 17.73 11.50 40.92
N ASP A 519 18.41 10.35 40.84
CA ASP A 519 19.83 10.24 41.16
C ASP A 519 20.71 11.03 40.17
N GLN A 520 21.95 11.32 40.56
CA GLN A 520 22.86 12.15 39.74
C GLN A 520 23.15 11.55 38.35
N ASN A 521 23.19 10.22 38.25
CA ASN A 521 23.46 9.50 36.99
C ASN A 521 22.18 9.01 36.29
N SER A 522 21.00 9.46 36.75
CA SER A 522 19.70 9.06 36.19
C SER A 522 19.52 9.53 34.73
N ALA A 523 18.91 8.67 33.90
CA ALA A 523 18.48 9.07 32.55
C ALA A 523 17.43 10.19 32.60
N VAL A 524 16.57 10.21 33.61
CA VAL A 524 15.53 11.22 33.79
C VAL A 524 16.15 12.60 33.97
N ARG A 525 17.23 12.70 34.75
CA ARG A 525 17.95 13.97 34.96
C ARG A 525 18.50 14.55 33.66
N MET A 526 19.06 13.70 32.79
CA MET A 526 19.48 14.08 31.44
C MET A 526 18.28 14.59 30.60
N LYS A 527 17.15 13.87 30.61
CA LYS A 527 15.91 14.32 29.92
C LYS A 527 15.41 15.66 30.45
N CYS A 528 15.52 15.88 31.77
CA CYS A 528 15.13 17.13 32.42
C CYS A 528 15.98 18.30 31.93
N GLY A 529 17.31 18.16 31.92
CA GLY A 529 18.22 19.19 31.38
C GLY A 529 17.90 19.52 29.92
N ASN A 530 17.70 18.50 29.08
CA ASN A 530 17.30 18.73 27.69
C ASN A 530 15.95 19.47 27.55
N THR A 531 14.95 19.09 28.35
CA THR A 531 13.63 19.75 28.31
C THR A 531 13.71 21.20 28.82
N ARG A 532 14.50 21.42 29.88
CA ARG A 532 14.79 22.75 30.44
C ARG A 532 15.46 23.65 29.41
N GLY A 533 16.47 23.14 28.73
CA GLY A 533 17.14 23.85 27.64
C GLY A 533 16.17 24.27 26.53
N LEU A 534 15.26 23.37 26.12
CA LEU A 534 14.24 23.71 25.11
C LEU A 534 13.24 24.78 25.59
N CYS A 535 12.85 24.80 26.88
CA CYS A 535 12.06 25.90 27.44
C CYS A 535 12.83 27.22 27.39
N LEU A 536 14.10 27.21 27.79
CA LEU A 536 14.96 28.39 27.81
C LEU A 536 15.20 28.96 26.40
N VAL A 537 15.38 28.10 25.38
CA VAL A 537 15.44 28.55 23.97
C VAL A 537 14.17 29.30 23.57
N ALA A 538 13.00 28.74 23.91
CA ALA A 538 11.72 29.36 23.56
C ALA A 538 11.45 30.67 24.31
N MET A 539 12.14 30.90 25.44
CA MET A 539 12.07 32.12 26.23
C MET A 539 13.13 33.17 25.88
N GLY A 540 14.06 32.90 24.95
CA GLY A 540 15.16 33.82 24.64
C GLY A 540 16.43 33.64 25.51
N GLU A 541 16.40 32.74 26.50
CA GLU A 541 17.45 32.55 27.51
C GLU A 541 18.58 31.61 27.00
N TRP A 542 19.21 31.96 25.88
CA TRP A 542 20.05 31.01 25.12
C TRP A 542 21.33 30.56 25.84
N THR A 543 21.98 31.46 26.59
CA THR A 543 23.18 31.11 27.38
C THR A 543 22.83 30.14 28.51
N ALA A 544 21.66 30.29 29.11
CA ALA A 544 21.17 29.32 30.09
C ALA A 544 20.82 27.98 29.41
N ALA A 545 20.16 28.04 28.25
CA ALA A 545 19.84 26.84 27.47
C ALA A 545 21.09 26.02 27.09
N GLU A 546 22.15 26.69 26.64
CA GLU A 546 23.40 26.04 26.27
C GLU A 546 24.04 25.29 27.46
N ARG A 547 24.02 25.88 28.65
CA ARG A 547 24.53 25.22 29.87
C ARG A 547 23.74 23.94 30.18
N GLU A 548 22.43 23.99 30.07
CA GLU A 548 21.55 22.83 30.28
C GLU A 548 21.81 21.73 29.24
N PHE A 549 21.93 22.09 27.96
CA PHE A 549 22.24 21.11 26.92
C PHE A 549 23.65 20.53 27.05
N ARG A 550 24.67 21.32 27.43
CA ARG A 550 26.02 20.78 27.67
C ARG A 550 26.03 19.77 28.80
N SER A 551 25.33 20.06 29.90
CA SER A 551 25.14 19.14 31.02
C SER A 551 24.45 17.84 30.57
N ALA A 552 23.34 17.96 29.82
CA ALA A 552 22.62 16.80 29.29
C ALA A 552 23.47 15.97 28.30
N LEU A 553 24.29 16.62 27.46
CA LEU A 553 25.19 15.93 26.53
C LEU A 553 26.27 15.16 27.28
N GLN A 554 26.88 15.75 28.29
CA GLN A 554 27.87 15.07 29.13
C GLN A 554 27.25 13.82 29.80
N SER A 555 26.05 13.94 30.37
CA SER A 555 25.35 12.79 30.94
C SER A 555 25.02 11.72 29.89
N ALA A 556 24.68 12.11 28.66
CA ALA A 556 24.42 11.15 27.57
C ALA A 556 25.70 10.39 27.16
N GLU A 557 26.84 11.10 27.10
CA GLU A 557 28.16 10.51 26.82
C GLU A 557 28.58 9.51 27.90
N GLU A 558 28.47 9.87 29.18
CA GLU A 558 28.81 9.00 30.30
C GLU A 558 27.96 7.71 30.32
N ARG A 559 26.75 7.77 29.78
CA ARG A 559 25.81 6.64 29.67
C ARG A 559 25.92 5.85 28.36
N ASN A 560 26.73 6.30 27.41
CA ASN A 560 26.76 5.80 26.03
C ASN A 560 25.37 5.81 25.33
N ASP A 561 24.53 6.81 25.64
CA ASP A 561 23.21 6.99 25.02
C ASP A 561 23.36 7.78 23.71
N GLU A 562 23.72 7.07 22.65
CA GLU A 562 23.98 7.65 21.32
C GLU A 562 22.79 8.47 20.78
N ARG A 563 21.56 8.05 21.08
CA ARG A 563 20.35 8.76 20.65
C ARG A 563 20.27 10.13 21.32
N TYR A 564 20.44 10.19 22.64
CA TYR A 564 20.42 11.47 23.36
C TYR A 564 21.66 12.33 23.09
N MET A 565 22.83 11.74 22.82
CA MET A 565 24.00 12.49 22.38
C MET A 565 23.70 13.26 21.09
N ARG A 566 23.08 12.60 20.09
CA ARG A 566 22.70 13.22 18.83
C ARG A 566 21.61 14.28 19.00
N LEU A 567 20.56 13.97 19.77
CA LEU A 567 19.47 14.92 20.04
C LEU A 567 19.99 16.19 20.73
N THR A 568 20.88 16.03 21.72
CA THR A 568 21.40 17.17 22.48
C THR A 568 22.41 17.96 21.67
N ALA A 569 23.22 17.30 20.83
CA ALA A 569 24.09 17.99 19.86
C ALA A 569 23.28 18.85 18.88
N HIS A 570 22.15 18.37 18.36
CA HIS A 570 21.24 19.20 17.57
C HIS A 570 20.78 20.44 18.36
N ASN A 571 20.29 20.24 19.58
CA ASN A 571 19.75 21.31 20.40
C ASN A 571 20.80 22.37 20.79
N LEU A 572 22.08 21.99 20.93
CA LEU A 572 23.20 22.91 21.16
C LEU A 572 23.47 23.84 19.96
N GLY A 573 23.22 23.38 18.73
CA GLY A 573 23.40 24.21 17.54
C GLY A 573 22.38 25.34 17.41
N THR A 574 21.17 25.15 17.95
CA THR A 574 20.04 26.08 17.79
C THR A 574 20.30 27.47 18.42
N PRO A 575 20.72 27.59 19.70
CA PRO A 575 21.16 28.86 20.29
C PRO A 575 22.16 29.64 19.44
N ALA A 576 23.22 28.97 18.98
CA ALA A 576 24.28 29.59 18.19
C ALA A 576 23.75 30.10 16.85
N GLY A 577 22.90 29.31 16.17
CA GLY A 577 22.27 29.72 14.91
C GLY A 577 21.38 30.94 15.06
N ILE A 578 20.57 31.02 16.13
CA ILE A 578 19.70 32.18 16.41
C ILE A 578 20.52 33.45 16.67
N ARG A 579 21.62 33.34 17.41
CA ARG A 579 22.53 34.46 17.72
C ARG A 579 23.35 34.93 16.52
N GLY A 580 23.40 34.15 15.45
CA GLY A 580 24.25 34.41 14.30
C GLY A 580 25.67 33.86 14.43
N ASP A 581 25.99 33.02 15.42
CA ASP A 581 27.26 32.27 15.43
C ASP A 581 27.12 31.01 14.57
N PHE A 582 27.10 31.22 13.26
CA PHE A 582 26.89 30.14 12.28
C PHE A 582 28.02 29.11 12.32
N GLY A 583 29.23 29.51 12.72
CA GLY A 583 30.38 28.61 12.87
C GLY A 583 30.16 27.60 14.00
N GLU A 584 29.73 28.05 15.18
CA GLU A 584 29.39 27.16 16.30
C GLU A 584 28.15 26.31 15.98
N ALA A 585 27.11 26.89 15.36
CA ALA A 585 25.92 26.14 14.96
C ALA A 585 26.27 24.95 14.04
N LEU A 586 27.06 25.20 12.98
CA LEU A 586 27.52 24.17 12.05
C LEU A 586 28.36 23.09 12.72
N ARG A 587 29.19 23.43 13.73
CA ARG A 587 29.96 22.43 14.49
C ARG A 587 29.03 21.43 15.18
N TRP A 588 27.99 21.91 15.85
CA TRP A 588 27.04 21.08 16.59
C TRP A 588 26.14 20.24 15.68
N PHE A 589 25.58 20.82 14.62
CA PHE A 589 24.79 20.05 13.65
C PHE A 589 25.65 19.01 12.93
N SER A 590 26.88 19.33 12.54
CA SER A 590 27.82 18.36 11.97
C SER A 590 28.14 17.23 12.94
N ARG A 591 28.29 17.54 14.23
CA ARG A 591 28.55 16.55 15.28
C ARG A 591 27.39 15.57 15.42
N MET A 592 26.15 16.02 15.36
CA MET A 592 24.96 15.15 15.34
C MET A 592 25.00 14.17 14.15
N LEU A 593 25.31 14.66 12.95
CA LEU A 593 25.29 13.88 11.72
C LEU A 593 26.44 12.85 11.65
N ARG A 594 27.60 13.15 12.23
CA ARG A 594 28.75 12.22 12.28
C ARG A 594 28.53 10.99 13.16
N MET A 595 27.62 11.07 14.12
CA MET A 595 27.24 9.94 14.98
C MET A 595 26.18 9.02 14.34
N ASN A 596 25.86 9.20 13.05
CA ASN A 596 24.86 8.37 12.38
C ASN A 596 25.41 6.97 12.08
N ARG A 597 24.64 5.91 12.37
CA ARG A 597 24.96 4.53 11.99
C ARG A 597 24.00 4.09 10.87
N PRO A 598 24.40 3.15 10.00
CA PRO A 598 23.49 2.60 9.01
C PRO A 598 22.21 2.06 9.67
N GLY A 599 21.06 2.60 9.28
CA GLY A 599 19.74 2.22 9.83
C GLY A 599 19.27 2.99 11.07
N SER A 600 19.99 4.01 11.56
CA SER A 600 19.61 4.80 12.76
C SER A 600 19.21 6.25 12.47
N SER A 601 18.52 6.49 11.35
CA SER A 601 18.05 7.82 10.97
C SER A 601 17.01 8.38 11.97
N MET A 602 17.05 9.69 12.23
CA MET A 602 16.13 10.40 13.12
C MET A 602 15.45 11.59 12.44
N PRO A 603 14.17 11.89 12.77
CA PRO A 603 13.45 13.05 12.23
C PRO A 603 14.19 14.39 12.42
N GLN A 604 14.94 14.54 13.52
CA GLN A 604 15.70 15.75 13.83
C GLN A 604 16.84 16.01 12.82
N GLU A 605 17.26 15.02 12.05
CA GLU A 605 18.27 15.21 10.99
C GLU A 605 17.75 16.13 9.89
N ALA A 606 16.45 16.09 9.58
CA ALA A 606 15.83 17.01 8.63
C ALA A 606 16.01 18.47 9.07
N VAL A 607 15.71 18.74 10.34
CA VAL A 607 15.83 20.08 10.94
C VAL A 607 17.30 20.50 11.07
N ALA A 608 18.20 19.57 11.39
CA ALA A 608 19.63 19.85 11.44
C ALA A 608 20.16 20.26 10.06
N HIS A 609 19.84 19.50 9.01
CA HIS A 609 20.20 19.82 7.63
C HIS A 609 19.62 21.16 7.17
N LEU A 610 18.35 21.42 7.46
CA LEU A 610 17.71 22.71 7.20
C LEU A 610 18.46 23.88 7.86
N ASN A 611 18.79 23.75 9.15
CA ASN A 611 19.53 24.78 9.88
C ASN A 611 20.97 24.95 9.37
N MET A 612 21.63 23.86 8.96
CA MET A 612 22.94 23.93 8.30
C MET A 612 22.84 24.68 6.97
N ALA A 613 21.82 24.40 6.16
CA ALA A 613 21.60 25.10 4.89
C ALA A 613 21.43 26.61 5.09
N ARG A 614 20.64 27.02 6.09
CA ARG A 614 20.49 28.43 6.49
C ARG A 614 21.84 29.05 6.89
N CYS A 615 22.61 28.37 7.75
CA CYS A 615 23.95 28.83 8.14
C CYS A 615 24.90 28.99 6.95
N TYR A 616 24.86 28.07 5.98
CA TYR A 616 25.69 28.15 4.78
C TYR A 616 25.28 29.27 3.82
N ILE A 617 23.98 29.59 3.72
CA ILE A 617 23.51 30.78 2.98
C ILE A 617 24.14 32.04 3.57
N TYR A 618 24.09 32.22 4.89
CA TYR A 618 24.65 33.42 5.53
C TYR A 618 26.16 33.54 5.38
N ARG A 619 26.88 32.42 5.24
CA ARG A 619 28.33 32.39 4.98
C ARG A 619 28.69 32.44 3.48
N GLY A 620 27.71 32.41 2.58
CA GLY A 620 27.92 32.45 1.12
C GLY A 620 28.35 31.12 0.49
N ASP A 621 28.28 30.00 1.19
CA ASP A 621 28.57 28.66 0.63
C ASP A 621 27.29 28.00 0.11
N PHE A 622 26.87 28.46 -1.07
CA PHE A 622 25.62 28.03 -1.70
C PHE A 622 25.61 26.55 -2.11
N SER A 623 26.77 25.99 -2.46
CA SER A 623 26.87 24.58 -2.85
C SER A 623 26.63 23.66 -1.65
N SER A 624 27.23 23.96 -0.49
CA SER A 624 26.96 23.21 0.73
C SER A 624 25.52 23.40 1.20
N SER A 625 24.96 24.60 1.03
CA SER A 625 23.56 24.87 1.34
C SER A 625 22.61 23.99 0.52
N GLU A 626 22.76 23.97 -0.81
CA GLU A 626 21.93 23.15 -1.71
C GLU A 626 22.00 21.66 -1.34
N GLY A 627 23.20 21.12 -1.12
CA GLY A 627 23.36 19.71 -0.72
C GLY A 627 22.71 19.37 0.63
N HIS A 628 22.67 20.32 1.57
CA HIS A 628 21.94 20.13 2.83
C HIS A 628 20.43 20.28 2.68
N LEU A 629 19.94 21.13 1.80
CA LEU A 629 18.50 21.21 1.49
C LEU A 629 18.00 19.93 0.82
N ASP A 630 18.78 19.34 -0.09
CA ASP A 630 18.52 18.01 -0.65
C ASP A 630 18.36 16.95 0.45
N SER A 631 19.33 16.92 1.37
CA SER A 631 19.33 15.97 2.49
C SER A 631 18.13 16.21 3.42
N ALA A 632 17.80 17.47 3.71
CA ALA A 632 16.64 17.83 4.53
C ALA A 632 15.33 17.35 3.88
N LEU A 633 15.17 17.54 2.57
CA LEU A 633 13.97 17.13 1.84
C LEU A 633 13.83 15.60 1.80
N GLU A 634 14.93 14.87 1.61
CA GLU A 634 14.96 13.40 1.69
C GLU A 634 14.48 12.91 3.07
N GLN A 635 15.03 13.48 4.15
CA GLN A 635 14.61 13.13 5.52
C GLN A 635 13.13 13.49 5.77
N CYS A 636 12.67 14.63 5.28
CA CYS A 636 11.25 15.00 5.38
C CYS A 636 10.33 14.00 4.67
N GLN A 637 10.75 13.45 3.53
CA GLN A 637 9.99 12.42 2.81
C GLN A 637 9.98 11.09 3.57
N ILE A 638 11.12 10.68 4.13
CA ILE A 638 11.24 9.44 4.93
C ILE A 638 10.32 9.49 6.15
N PHE A 639 10.30 10.62 6.87
CA PHE A 639 9.57 10.76 8.13
C PHE A 639 8.22 11.48 8.00
N ASN A 640 7.79 11.81 6.77
CA ASN A 640 6.56 12.55 6.49
C ASN A 640 6.42 13.87 7.28
N LEU A 641 7.50 14.66 7.33
CA LEU A 641 7.58 15.90 8.13
C LEU A 641 7.07 17.11 7.32
N VAL A 642 5.76 17.27 7.24
CA VAL A 642 5.10 18.30 6.39
C VAL A 642 5.54 19.73 6.75
N ALA A 643 5.67 20.06 8.03
CA ALA A 643 6.12 21.39 8.48
C ALA A 643 7.58 21.68 8.10
N ALA A 644 8.50 20.75 8.39
CA ALA A 644 9.92 20.90 8.05
C ALA A 644 10.15 20.95 6.53
N ARG A 645 9.31 20.26 5.75
CA ARG A 645 9.29 20.35 4.29
C ARG A 645 8.95 21.75 3.81
N ALA A 646 7.94 22.39 4.41
CA ALA A 646 7.57 23.77 4.06
C ALA A 646 8.73 24.75 4.31
N GLU A 647 9.39 24.65 5.47
CA GLU A 647 10.57 25.44 5.78
C GLU A 647 11.77 25.15 4.85
N THR A 648 11.89 23.90 4.39
CA THR A 648 12.93 23.51 3.42
C THR A 648 12.69 24.18 2.07
N PHE A 649 11.43 24.24 1.59
CA PHE A 649 11.10 24.99 0.38
C PHE A 649 11.30 26.50 0.55
N GLU A 650 10.94 27.06 1.71
CA GLU A 650 11.21 28.48 2.01
C GLU A 650 12.72 28.76 1.92
N THR A 651 13.55 27.89 2.49
CA THR A 651 15.01 28.05 2.47
C THR A 651 15.61 27.85 1.08
N TYR A 652 15.02 27.00 0.22
CA TYR A 652 15.36 26.96 -1.20
C TYR A 652 15.07 28.29 -1.90
N GLY A 653 13.93 28.92 -1.59
CA GLY A 653 13.61 30.25 -2.08
C GLY A 653 14.67 31.28 -1.67
N ASN A 654 15.12 31.22 -0.41
CA ASN A 654 16.19 32.08 0.11
C ASN A 654 17.51 31.85 -0.61
N LEU A 655 17.89 30.59 -0.88
CA LEU A 655 19.09 30.25 -1.63
C LEU A 655 19.07 30.87 -3.04
N TYR A 656 17.97 30.68 -3.79
CA TYR A 656 17.86 31.23 -5.15
C TYR A 656 17.73 32.76 -5.17
N ARG A 657 17.12 33.37 -4.15
CA ARG A 657 17.13 34.83 -3.95
C ARG A 657 18.57 35.35 -3.81
N GLU A 658 19.40 34.69 -3.01
CA GLU A 658 20.80 35.04 -2.83
C GLU A 658 21.65 34.81 -4.10
N LEU A 659 21.32 33.78 -4.90
CA LEU A 659 21.93 33.55 -6.22
C LEU A 659 21.47 34.55 -7.30
N GLY A 660 20.42 35.32 -7.04
CA GLY A 660 19.82 36.27 -7.99
C GLY A 660 18.87 35.63 -9.02
N ASP A 661 18.47 34.36 -8.83
CA ASP A 661 17.49 33.66 -9.67
C ASP A 661 16.07 33.93 -9.15
N ILE A 662 15.48 35.03 -9.63
CA ILE A 662 14.18 35.53 -9.16
C ILE A 662 13.04 34.56 -9.47
N GLU A 663 13.08 33.90 -10.63
CA GLU A 663 12.03 32.97 -11.04
C GLU A 663 11.98 31.76 -10.10
N ARG A 664 13.13 31.12 -9.87
CA ARG A 664 13.20 29.98 -8.95
C ARG A 664 12.92 30.38 -7.51
N ALA A 665 13.39 31.54 -7.06
CA ALA A 665 13.09 32.03 -5.73
C ALA A 665 11.56 32.10 -5.50
N ASN A 666 10.82 32.72 -6.44
CA ASN A 666 9.36 32.81 -6.33
C ASN A 666 8.67 31.43 -6.43
N GLU A 667 9.14 30.55 -7.31
CA GLU A 667 8.64 29.17 -7.41
C GLU A 667 8.70 28.42 -6.07
N TYR A 668 9.86 28.47 -5.39
CA TYR A 668 10.03 27.81 -4.11
C TYR A 668 9.24 28.48 -2.98
N TYR A 669 9.07 29.80 -3.00
CA TYR A 669 8.18 30.48 -2.06
C TYR A 669 6.71 30.09 -2.25
N GLU A 670 6.26 29.84 -3.49
CA GLU A 670 4.91 29.32 -3.76
C GLU A 670 4.74 27.86 -3.29
N ARG A 671 5.77 27.03 -3.44
CA ARG A 671 5.79 25.67 -2.87
C ARG A 671 5.75 25.70 -1.34
N ALA A 672 6.52 26.59 -0.72
CA ALA A 672 6.51 26.79 0.72
C ALA A 672 5.11 27.20 1.22
N ALA A 673 4.47 28.17 0.55
CA ALA A 673 3.12 28.62 0.91
C ALA A 673 2.09 27.47 0.87
N ARG A 674 2.13 26.64 -0.17
CA ARG A 674 1.27 25.46 -0.29
C ARG A 674 1.55 24.44 0.82
N ALA A 675 2.81 24.11 1.05
CA ALA A 675 3.21 23.17 2.09
C ALA A 675 2.87 23.64 3.51
N TYR A 676 2.96 24.96 3.79
CA TYR A 676 2.48 25.52 5.06
C TYR A 676 0.96 25.39 5.21
N GLY A 677 0.21 25.61 4.12
CA GLY A 677 -1.23 25.37 4.08
C GLY A 677 -1.61 23.93 4.40
N GLU A 678 -0.90 22.96 3.82
CA GLU A 678 -1.06 21.52 4.12
C GLU A 678 -0.72 21.19 5.58
N ALA A 679 0.31 21.83 6.13
CA ALA A 679 0.69 21.67 7.54
C ALA A 679 -0.29 22.36 8.51
N GLY A 680 -1.27 23.12 8.02
CA GLY A 680 -2.17 23.93 8.85
C GLY A 680 -1.46 25.09 9.57
N ILE A 681 -0.31 25.54 9.05
CA ILE A 681 0.50 26.61 9.62
C ILE A 681 0.13 27.93 8.94
N PRO A 682 -0.41 28.92 9.66
CA PRO A 682 -0.70 30.24 9.11
C PRO A 682 0.58 30.97 8.66
N LEU A 683 0.60 31.51 7.44
CA LEU A 683 1.79 32.17 6.86
C LEU A 683 2.29 33.37 7.68
N ASN A 684 1.41 34.04 8.44
CA ASN A 684 1.81 35.13 9.34
C ASN A 684 2.64 34.67 10.56
N ARG A 685 2.67 33.36 10.83
CA ARG A 685 3.52 32.73 11.85
C ARG A 685 4.84 32.18 11.27
N THR A 686 5.11 32.46 10.00
CA THR A 686 6.31 32.02 9.26
C THR A 686 7.05 33.22 8.68
N GLU A 687 8.29 33.02 8.28
CA GLU A 687 9.19 34.05 7.74
C GLU A 687 8.90 34.32 6.25
N LEU A 688 8.08 33.49 5.58
CA LEU A 688 7.79 33.58 4.15
C LEU A 688 7.35 34.97 3.65
N PHE A 689 6.57 35.73 4.42
CA PHE A 689 6.20 37.10 4.01
C PHE A 689 7.39 38.06 4.01
N GLU A 690 8.28 37.93 4.99
CA GLU A 690 9.51 38.69 5.07
C GLU A 690 10.45 38.33 3.91
N GLU A 691 10.61 37.04 3.62
CA GLU A 691 11.47 36.57 2.53
C GLU A 691 11.00 37.03 1.14
N ARG A 692 9.67 37.03 0.91
CA ARG A 692 9.08 37.61 -0.31
C ARG A 692 9.19 39.14 -0.36
N ALA A 693 9.16 39.81 0.79
CA ALA A 693 9.42 41.25 0.87
C ALA A 693 10.88 41.56 0.50
N LEU A 694 11.84 40.78 0.98
CA LEU A 694 13.26 40.89 0.63
C LEU A 694 13.50 40.61 -0.86
N LEU A 695 12.80 39.63 -1.46
CA LEU A 695 12.86 39.41 -2.91
C LEU A 695 12.35 40.62 -3.69
N SER A 696 11.19 41.17 -3.29
CA SER A 696 10.59 42.35 -3.93
C SER A 696 11.50 43.58 -3.79
N PHE A 697 12.11 43.75 -2.62
CA PHE A 697 13.11 44.79 -2.34
C PHE A 697 14.33 44.67 -3.26
N GLN A 698 14.86 43.46 -3.45
CA GLN A 698 16.01 43.20 -4.32
C GLN A 698 15.72 43.48 -5.81
N VAL A 699 14.49 43.25 -6.28
CA VAL A 699 14.06 43.55 -7.66
C VAL A 699 13.70 45.04 -7.84
N GLY A 700 13.58 45.80 -6.74
CA GLY A 700 13.27 47.23 -6.75
C GLY A 700 11.78 47.57 -6.65
N ASP A 701 10.90 46.59 -6.44
CA ASP A 701 9.47 46.83 -6.15
C ASP A 701 9.28 47.13 -4.66
N LEU A 702 9.63 48.38 -4.29
CA LEU A 702 9.54 48.86 -2.91
C LEU A 702 8.10 48.87 -2.38
N LYS A 703 7.09 49.01 -3.26
CA LYS A 703 5.68 49.05 -2.84
C LYS A 703 5.17 47.67 -2.46
N ALA A 704 5.46 46.65 -3.27
CA ALA A 704 5.13 45.27 -2.93
C ALA A 704 5.90 44.81 -1.68
N ALA A 705 7.19 45.12 -1.59
CA ALA A 705 8.01 44.85 -0.41
C ALA A 705 7.38 45.44 0.87
N ARG A 706 7.02 46.73 0.81
CA ARG A 706 6.38 47.43 1.92
C ARG A 706 5.04 46.81 2.35
N THR A 707 4.19 46.47 1.39
CA THR A 707 2.87 45.88 1.65
C THR A 707 2.99 44.53 2.36
N LEU A 708 3.96 43.69 1.95
CA LEU A 708 4.18 42.38 2.54
C LEU A 708 4.71 42.48 3.97
N ILE A 709 5.69 43.35 4.23
CA ILE A 709 6.30 43.47 5.56
C ILE A 709 5.37 44.13 6.58
N ASP A 710 4.59 45.14 6.17
CA ASP A 710 3.59 45.76 7.04
C ASP A 710 2.53 44.75 7.46
N ARG A 711 2.06 43.93 6.51
CA ARG A 711 1.11 42.85 6.80
C ARG A 711 1.66 41.82 7.79
N LEU A 712 2.95 41.51 7.73
CA LEU A 712 3.59 40.58 8.67
C LEU A 712 3.65 41.18 10.07
N ILE A 713 4.09 42.44 10.20
CA ILE A 713 4.20 43.14 11.47
C ILE A 713 2.83 43.31 12.13
N ASP A 714 1.80 43.70 11.38
CA ASP A 714 0.42 43.83 11.89
C ASP A 714 -0.11 42.50 12.46
N ALA A 715 0.38 41.37 11.96
CA ALA A 715 0.00 40.04 12.40
C ALA A 715 0.86 39.48 13.54
N ARG A 716 2.00 40.11 13.87
CA ARG A 716 2.95 39.71 14.92
C ARG A 716 3.07 40.81 15.98
N PRO A 717 2.13 40.90 16.94
CA PRO A 717 2.20 41.91 17.99
C PRO A 717 3.44 41.68 18.89
N LEU A 718 4.10 42.78 19.25
CA LEU A 718 5.36 42.79 20.00
C LEU A 718 5.30 41.92 21.26
N GLU A 719 4.20 41.96 22.02
CA GLU A 719 4.08 41.25 23.30
C GLU A 719 4.03 39.71 23.17
N LYS A 720 3.91 39.19 21.95
CA LYS A 720 3.81 37.74 21.69
C LYS A 720 4.99 37.16 20.93
N ASP A 721 5.71 37.98 20.17
CA ASP A 721 6.85 37.55 19.35
C ASP A 721 7.81 38.72 19.13
N GLU A 722 8.53 39.12 20.18
CA GLU A 722 9.46 40.26 20.14
C GLU A 722 10.53 40.09 19.05
N ARG A 723 11.13 38.90 18.97
CA ARG A 723 12.15 38.60 17.96
C ARG A 723 11.59 38.70 16.55
N GLY A 724 10.46 38.05 16.28
CA GLY A 724 9.82 38.09 14.96
C GLY A 724 9.35 39.50 14.58
N PHE A 725 8.96 40.31 15.56
CA PHE A 725 8.65 41.73 15.35
C PHE A 725 9.88 42.54 14.96
N TYR A 726 10.97 42.47 15.74
CA TYR A 726 12.15 43.31 15.50
C TYR A 726 12.94 42.90 14.25
N THR A 727 12.95 41.62 13.89
CA THR A 727 13.52 41.15 12.61
C THR A 727 12.74 41.71 11.41
N ALA A 728 11.41 41.63 11.43
CA ALA A 728 10.57 42.25 10.41
C ALA A 728 10.70 43.78 10.39
N ALA A 729 10.84 44.43 11.56
CA ALA A 729 11.04 45.86 11.70
C ALA A 729 12.37 46.33 11.08
N LEU A 730 13.44 45.54 11.21
CA LEU A 730 14.71 45.77 10.52
C LEU A 730 14.50 45.76 9.00
N THR A 731 13.83 44.74 8.47
CA THR A 731 13.52 44.65 7.03
C THR A 731 12.68 45.84 6.57
N ARG A 732 11.66 46.23 7.35
CA ARG A 732 10.83 47.41 7.08
C ARG A 732 11.63 48.70 7.08
N GLY A 733 12.50 48.91 8.06
CA GLY A 733 13.38 50.07 8.15
C GLY A 733 14.31 50.19 6.93
N ARG A 734 14.87 49.07 6.46
CA ARG A 734 15.66 49.05 5.20
C ARG A 734 14.84 49.46 3.98
N ILE A 735 13.59 48.98 3.88
CA ILE A 735 12.65 49.35 2.81
C ILE A 735 12.32 50.85 2.90
N MET A 736 12.05 51.40 4.08
CA MET A 736 11.82 52.84 4.30
C MET A 736 13.01 53.69 3.86
N SER A 737 14.23 53.30 4.24
CA SER A 737 15.45 54.01 3.84
C SER A 737 15.59 54.05 2.31
N ALA A 738 15.26 52.97 1.60
CA ALA A 738 15.27 52.96 0.14
C ALA A 738 14.14 53.79 -0.49
N GLN A 739 13.00 53.93 0.20
CA GLN A 739 11.91 54.83 -0.18
C GLN A 739 12.22 56.32 0.11
N GLY A 740 13.32 56.61 0.81
CA GLY A 740 13.72 57.95 1.22
C GLY A 740 13.10 58.43 2.53
N GLU A 741 12.41 57.55 3.27
CA GLU A 741 11.78 57.83 4.56
C GLU A 741 12.78 57.67 5.72
N PHE A 742 13.85 58.47 5.72
CA PHE A 742 14.98 58.27 6.63
C PHE A 742 14.68 58.51 8.12
N GLU A 743 13.79 59.45 8.45
CA GLU A 743 13.43 59.75 9.85
C GLU A 743 12.59 58.62 10.48
N PRO A 744 11.48 58.16 9.85
CA PRO A 744 10.76 56.97 10.32
C PRO A 744 11.65 55.71 10.36
N ALA A 745 12.48 55.51 9.33
CA ALA A 745 13.42 54.38 9.29
C ALA A 745 14.39 54.40 10.47
N HIS A 746 14.96 55.57 10.77
CA HIS A 746 15.91 55.74 11.88
C HIS A 746 15.30 55.36 13.22
N HIS A 747 14.09 55.86 13.52
CA HIS A 747 13.40 55.57 14.77
C HIS A 747 13.20 54.06 14.99
N GLU A 748 12.71 53.38 13.96
CA GLU A 748 12.41 51.95 14.02
C GLU A 748 13.69 51.10 14.09
N LEU A 749 14.70 51.42 13.27
CA LEU A 749 15.98 50.72 13.25
C LEU A 749 16.75 50.89 14.56
N ALA A 750 16.65 52.05 15.22
CA ALA A 750 17.30 52.29 16.51
C ALA A 750 16.73 51.40 17.62
N GLN A 751 15.40 51.20 17.63
CA GLN A 751 14.75 50.27 18.58
C GLN A 751 15.15 48.83 18.30
N ALA A 752 15.18 48.42 17.03
CA ALA A 752 15.61 47.09 16.62
C ALA A 752 17.09 46.83 16.98
N LEU A 753 17.98 47.80 16.74
CA LEU A 753 19.39 47.70 17.11
C LEU A 753 19.57 47.48 18.62
N GLN A 754 18.87 48.25 19.45
CA GLN A 754 18.95 48.11 20.90
C GLN A 754 18.55 46.70 21.34
N TYR A 755 17.42 46.19 20.83
CA TYR A 755 16.97 44.82 21.10
C TYR A 755 18.01 43.78 20.67
N PHE A 756 18.51 43.86 19.43
CA PHE A 756 19.52 42.91 18.95
C PHE A 756 20.81 42.93 19.76
N HIS A 757 21.22 44.11 20.26
CA HIS A 757 22.39 44.25 21.11
C HIS A 757 22.17 43.61 22.50
N ASP A 758 21.08 43.98 23.17
CA ASP A 758 20.77 43.51 24.52
C ASP A 758 20.58 41.99 24.56
N ASP A 759 19.96 41.44 23.51
CA ASP A 759 19.72 40.00 23.40
C ASP A 759 20.90 39.24 22.75
N SER A 760 21.94 39.88 22.22
CA SER A 760 23.07 39.20 21.53
C SER A 760 22.71 38.50 20.20
N LEU A 761 21.89 39.16 19.37
CA LEU A 761 21.54 38.77 18.00
C LEU A 761 22.50 39.39 16.99
N TYR A 762 23.74 38.89 16.95
CA TYR A 762 24.89 39.52 16.30
C TYR A 762 24.72 39.78 14.80
N TYR A 763 24.08 38.86 14.07
CA TYR A 763 23.87 39.04 12.63
C TYR A 763 22.89 40.18 12.33
N TYR A 764 21.77 40.23 13.07
CA TYR A 764 20.77 41.29 12.93
C TYR A 764 21.27 42.63 13.48
N GLU A 765 22.09 42.62 14.55
CA GLU A 765 22.77 43.80 15.08
C GLU A 765 23.68 44.43 14.02
N ALA A 766 24.47 43.61 13.30
CA ALA A 766 25.32 44.08 12.21
C ALA A 766 24.51 44.70 11.06
N GLN A 767 23.40 44.05 10.66
CA GLN A 767 22.49 44.59 9.65
C GLN A 767 21.84 45.91 10.04
N ALA A 768 21.34 46.00 11.29
CA ALA A 768 20.74 47.23 11.81
C ALA A 768 21.76 48.37 11.86
N CYS A 769 23.01 48.08 12.22
CA CYS A 769 24.11 49.05 12.18
C CYS A 769 24.35 49.59 10.76
N ILE A 770 24.43 48.74 9.72
CA ILE A 770 24.60 49.21 8.33
C ILE A 770 23.40 50.05 7.88
N ALA A 771 22.17 49.63 8.22
CA ALA A 771 20.96 50.37 7.86
C ALA A 771 20.91 51.76 8.54
N LEU A 772 21.29 51.84 9.83
CA LEU A 772 21.40 53.11 10.56
C LEU A 772 22.53 53.98 10.03
N ALA A 773 23.67 53.40 9.68
CA ALA A 773 24.78 54.13 9.06
C ALA A 773 24.33 54.87 7.78
N MET A 774 23.46 54.25 6.98
CA MET A 774 22.86 54.90 5.80
C MET A 774 21.95 56.06 6.18
N CYS A 775 21.10 55.90 7.19
CA CYS A 775 20.27 57.00 7.70
C CYS A 775 21.13 58.16 8.24
N GLU A 776 22.19 57.86 9.00
CA GLU A 776 23.09 58.87 9.57
C GLU A 776 23.90 59.60 8.47
N LEU A 777 24.31 58.89 7.41
CA LEU A 777 24.94 59.51 6.23
C LEU A 777 23.99 60.53 5.58
N LYS A 778 22.71 60.17 5.40
CA LYS A 778 21.70 61.06 4.78
C LYS A 778 21.34 62.25 5.66
N HIS A 779 21.44 62.11 6.98
CA HIS A 779 21.31 63.21 7.94
C HIS A 779 22.61 64.02 8.15
N ASN A 780 23.68 63.74 7.39
CA ASN A 780 25.00 64.38 7.51
C ASN A 780 25.64 64.24 8.92
N LYS A 781 25.42 63.10 9.60
CA LYS A 781 25.96 62.79 10.93
C LYS A 781 27.10 61.77 10.82
N GLU A 782 28.18 62.17 10.15
CA GLU A 782 29.34 61.31 9.86
C GLU A 782 29.94 60.57 11.07
N PRO A 783 30.13 61.19 12.26
CA PRO A 783 30.70 60.48 13.41
C PRO A 783 29.86 59.28 13.87
N LYS A 784 28.52 59.40 13.84
CA LYS A 784 27.60 58.32 14.21
C LYS A 784 27.56 57.23 13.14
N MET A 785 27.61 57.63 11.88
CA MET A 785 27.74 56.69 10.76
C MET A 785 28.99 55.82 10.92
N LEU A 786 30.16 56.41 11.23
CA LEU A 786 31.40 55.67 11.48
C LEU A 786 31.31 54.75 12.71
N GLU A 787 30.62 55.15 13.77
CA GLU A 787 30.38 54.31 14.96
C GLU A 787 29.62 53.02 14.59
N HIS A 788 28.52 53.16 13.84
CA HIS A 788 27.75 52.01 13.37
C HIS A 788 28.54 51.13 12.40
N LEU A 789 29.30 51.71 11.46
CA LEU A 789 30.16 50.94 10.56
C LEU A 789 31.22 50.14 11.32
N ARG A 790 31.89 50.74 12.33
CA ARG A 790 32.87 50.03 13.17
C ARG A 790 32.25 48.81 13.83
N ARG A 791 31.04 48.97 14.39
CA ARG A 791 30.34 47.87 15.06
C ARG A 791 29.95 46.76 14.08
N ALA A 792 29.40 47.12 12.92
CA ALA A 792 29.01 46.14 11.90
C ALA A 792 30.21 45.32 11.39
N VAL A 793 31.35 45.99 11.12
CA VAL A 793 32.56 45.33 10.66
C VAL A 793 33.21 44.46 11.75
N ASP A 794 33.22 44.92 13.00
CA ASP A 794 33.69 44.12 14.15
C ASP A 794 32.89 42.81 14.30
N LEU A 795 31.56 42.90 14.22
CA LEU A 795 30.69 41.71 14.26
C LEU A 795 30.93 40.79 13.07
N ALA A 796 31.05 41.35 11.86
CA ALA A 796 31.33 40.58 10.65
C ALA A 796 32.67 39.83 10.74
N ALA A 797 33.71 40.46 11.29
CA ALA A 797 35.01 39.84 11.48
C ALA A 797 34.99 38.74 12.56
N ARG A 798 34.24 38.93 13.65
CA ARG A 798 34.15 37.95 14.75
C ARG A 798 33.36 36.69 14.39
N TYR A 799 32.28 36.85 13.62
CA TYR A 799 31.32 35.77 13.35
C TYR A 799 31.27 35.33 11.88
N ASP A 800 32.24 35.76 11.07
CA ASP A 800 32.42 35.34 9.68
C ASP A 800 31.24 35.72 8.76
N TYR A 801 30.83 36.99 8.81
CA TYR A 801 29.80 37.56 7.91
C TYR A 801 30.41 38.19 6.65
N GLU A 802 31.54 37.66 6.17
CA GLU A 802 32.30 38.23 5.06
C GLU A 802 31.47 38.34 3.78
N TYR A 803 30.72 37.29 3.43
CA TYR A 803 29.81 37.28 2.29
C TYR A 803 28.80 38.44 2.34
N TRP A 804 28.14 38.62 3.50
CA TRP A 804 27.18 39.69 3.71
C TRP A 804 27.84 41.07 3.64
N LEU A 805 28.98 41.28 4.34
CA LEU A 805 29.68 42.56 4.36
C LEU A 805 30.17 42.97 2.96
N LYS A 806 30.66 42.01 2.17
CA LYS A 806 31.04 42.23 0.76
C LYS A 806 29.87 42.71 -0.09
N ARG A 807 28.69 42.10 0.09
CA ARG A 807 27.47 42.49 -0.62
C ARG A 807 27.00 43.89 -0.21
N GLU A 808 26.93 44.17 1.09
CA GLU A 808 26.47 45.49 1.57
C GLU A 808 27.42 46.62 1.18
N SER A 809 28.73 46.40 1.24
CA SER A 809 29.73 47.39 0.81
C SER A 809 29.69 47.67 -0.70
N SER A 810 29.41 46.63 -1.50
CA SER A 810 29.24 46.78 -2.96
C SER A 810 27.94 47.50 -3.34
N ASN A 811 26.85 47.24 -2.61
CA ASN A 811 25.54 47.85 -2.86
C ASN A 811 25.43 49.29 -2.36
N ASN A 812 26.22 49.65 -1.34
CA ASN A 812 26.19 50.96 -0.70
C ASN A 812 27.60 51.60 -0.66
N PRO A 813 28.28 51.80 -1.81
CA PRO A 813 29.65 52.29 -1.86
C PRO A 813 29.81 53.69 -1.22
N GLU A 814 28.73 54.48 -1.15
CA GLU A 814 28.69 55.78 -0.49
C GLU A 814 28.97 55.72 1.03
N LEU A 815 28.65 54.61 1.70
CA LEU A 815 28.98 54.44 3.12
C LEU A 815 30.48 54.38 3.36
N PHE A 816 31.23 53.93 2.35
CA PHE A 816 32.68 53.78 2.39
C PHE A 816 33.37 54.83 1.52
N ALA A 817 32.74 56.01 1.34
CA ALA A 817 33.30 57.08 0.53
C ALA A 817 34.50 57.77 1.21
N THR A 818 34.54 57.84 2.54
CA THR A 818 35.61 58.49 3.30
C THR A 818 36.77 57.53 3.58
N GLU A 819 37.98 58.06 3.71
CA GLU A 819 39.18 57.26 3.97
C GLU A 819 39.04 56.46 5.27
N GLU A 820 38.57 57.11 6.34
CA GLU A 820 38.34 56.48 7.64
C GLU A 820 37.31 55.34 7.57
N ALA A 821 36.24 55.48 6.80
CA ALA A 821 35.27 54.39 6.60
C ALA A 821 35.86 53.22 5.81
N ARG A 822 36.68 53.49 4.77
CA ARG A 822 37.36 52.42 4.00
C ARG A 822 38.38 51.67 4.85
N GLU A 823 39.08 52.36 5.74
CA GLU A 823 40.04 51.75 6.66
C GLU A 823 39.40 50.78 7.66
N LEU A 824 38.08 50.71 7.77
CA LEU A 824 37.40 49.69 8.56
C LEU A 824 37.37 48.34 7.84
N LEU A 825 37.23 48.32 6.51
CA LEU A 825 37.03 47.08 5.76
C LEU A 825 38.27 46.18 5.74
N PRO A 826 38.13 44.86 5.53
CA PRO A 826 39.24 43.97 5.14
C PRO A 826 40.00 44.47 3.90
N LEU A 827 41.31 44.16 3.80
CA LEU A 827 42.21 44.66 2.75
C LEU A 827 41.70 44.34 1.33
N ASP A 828 41.21 43.13 1.11
CA ASP A 828 40.65 42.66 -0.15
C ASP A 828 39.39 43.43 -0.59
N LEU A 829 38.53 43.79 0.37
CA LEU A 829 37.35 44.64 0.11
C LEU A 829 37.74 46.10 -0.15
N ARG A 830 38.78 46.62 0.53
CA ARG A 830 39.32 47.96 0.27
C ARG A 830 39.82 48.09 -1.17
N GLU A 831 40.57 47.11 -1.64
CA GLU A 831 41.10 47.09 -3.00
C GLU A 831 39.98 47.00 -4.05
N GLN A 832 38.95 46.18 -3.80
CA GLN A 832 37.78 46.07 -4.68
C GLN A 832 37.00 47.40 -4.80
N LEU A 833 36.78 48.11 -3.69
CA LEU A 833 36.10 49.41 -3.71
C LEU A 833 36.95 50.53 -4.34
N ALA A 834 38.28 50.47 -4.19
CA ALA A 834 39.20 51.42 -4.81
C ALA A 834 39.24 51.27 -6.35
N GLY A 835 39.00 50.07 -6.87
CA GLY A 835 38.93 49.77 -8.31
C GLY A 835 37.54 49.93 -8.94
N ALA A 836 36.48 50.08 -8.14
CA ALA A 836 35.11 50.11 -8.62
C ALA A 836 34.72 51.50 -9.19
N GLN A 837 34.92 51.71 -10.50
CA GLN A 837 33.99 52.59 -11.22
C GLN A 837 32.61 51.95 -11.10
N LYS A 838 31.61 52.72 -10.63
CA LYS A 838 30.19 52.32 -10.53
C LYS A 838 29.89 51.24 -11.57
N PRO A 839 29.68 49.98 -11.17
CA PRO A 839 28.79 49.16 -11.96
C PRO A 839 27.48 49.90 -11.84
N ALA A 840 27.11 50.64 -12.89
CA ALA A 840 25.70 50.81 -13.11
C ALA A 840 25.18 49.38 -13.10
N LEU A 841 24.44 49.01 -12.05
CA LEU A 841 23.31 48.14 -12.25
C LEU A 841 22.64 48.73 -13.48
N LYS A 842 22.93 48.18 -14.66
CA LYS A 842 22.00 48.31 -15.76
C LYS A 842 20.72 47.82 -15.09
N PRO A 843 19.67 48.66 -14.96
CA PRO A 843 18.35 48.08 -14.92
C PRO A 843 18.39 47.17 -16.14
N ALA A 844 18.43 45.84 -15.93
CA ALA A 844 18.24 44.91 -17.03
C ALA A 844 17.01 45.46 -17.73
N ALA A 845 17.15 45.95 -18.97
CA ALA A 845 16.17 46.83 -19.57
C ALA A 845 14.81 46.19 -19.36
N VAL A 846 14.08 46.71 -18.38
CA VAL A 846 12.78 46.21 -18.01
C VAL A 846 11.97 46.78 -19.15
N GLN A 847 11.74 45.94 -20.19
CA GLN A 847 10.45 45.99 -20.84
C GLN A 847 9.46 46.13 -19.68
N GLU A 848 8.55 47.10 -19.74
CA GLU A 848 7.35 47.12 -18.91
C GLU A 848 6.63 45.79 -19.16
N VAL A 849 7.14 44.73 -18.54
CA VAL A 849 6.46 43.49 -18.36
C VAL A 849 5.56 43.88 -17.22
N ASP A 850 4.27 43.97 -17.52
CA ASP A 850 3.22 43.66 -16.57
C ASP A 850 3.55 42.30 -15.95
N ILE A 851 4.50 42.27 -15.00
CA ILE A 851 4.66 41.18 -14.07
C ILE A 851 3.57 41.43 -13.04
N ALA A 852 2.32 41.27 -13.49
CA ALA A 852 1.43 40.50 -12.67
C ALA A 852 2.24 39.25 -12.30
N LEU A 853 2.40 39.00 -11.00
CA LEU A 853 2.74 37.70 -10.41
C LEU A 853 1.66 36.67 -10.82
N ALA A 854 1.40 36.54 -12.12
CA ALA A 854 0.57 35.55 -12.75
C ALA A 854 1.42 34.30 -12.77
N SER A 855 1.16 33.45 -11.77
CA SER A 855 1.71 32.11 -11.65
C SER A 855 1.68 31.41 -13.01
N LYS A 856 2.82 31.33 -13.69
CA LYS A 856 3.04 30.16 -14.53
C LYS A 856 3.21 29.03 -13.54
N THR A 857 2.18 28.21 -13.37
CA THR A 857 2.30 26.94 -12.65
C THR A 857 3.38 26.13 -13.36
N VAL A 858 4.59 26.14 -12.83
CA VAL A 858 5.69 25.31 -13.30
C VAL A 858 5.30 23.87 -13.06
N THR A 859 5.18 23.09 -14.13
CA THR A 859 4.90 21.67 -14.06
C THR A 859 6.16 20.93 -13.61
N ASP A 860 6.06 20.19 -12.52
CA ASP A 860 7.21 19.43 -11.97
C ASP A 860 7.56 18.22 -12.83
N LEU A 861 6.55 17.59 -13.43
CA LEU A 861 6.70 16.43 -14.30
C LEU A 861 5.61 16.41 -15.39
N THR A 862 6.06 16.43 -16.64
CA THR A 862 5.22 16.23 -17.83
C THR A 862 5.34 14.77 -18.27
N ILE A 863 4.21 14.09 -18.43
CA ILE A 863 4.13 12.71 -18.91
C ILE A 863 3.19 12.69 -20.11
N ASN A 864 3.76 12.48 -21.30
CA ASN A 864 3.01 12.38 -22.54
C ASN A 864 2.96 10.93 -23.01
N MET A 865 1.76 10.35 -23.09
CA MET A 865 1.47 8.97 -23.46
C MET A 865 0.68 8.84 -24.77
N LEU A 866 0.14 9.92 -25.35
CA LEU A 866 -0.46 9.91 -26.69
C LEU A 866 0.64 10.08 -27.75
N GLY A 867 1.00 8.96 -28.39
CA GLY A 867 2.17 8.82 -29.26
C GLY A 867 3.37 8.19 -28.54
N PRO A 868 4.60 8.47 -29.00
CA PRO A 868 5.80 8.01 -28.31
C PRO A 868 5.87 8.60 -26.90
N VAL A 869 6.11 7.72 -25.91
CA VAL A 869 6.18 8.12 -24.50
C VAL A 869 7.30 9.14 -24.30
N GLN A 870 6.94 10.32 -23.79
CA GLN A 870 7.88 11.39 -23.44
C GLN A 870 7.66 11.83 -22.00
N ILE A 871 8.73 11.81 -21.21
CA ILE A 871 8.70 12.17 -19.80
C ILE A 871 9.74 13.26 -19.59
N VAL A 872 9.30 14.43 -19.11
CA VAL A 872 10.12 15.64 -19.01
C VAL A 872 9.86 16.31 -17.67
N ARG A 873 10.93 16.73 -16.97
CA ARG A 873 10.81 17.58 -15.77
C ARG A 873 11.11 19.03 -16.12
N ASP A 874 12.35 19.28 -16.52
CA ASP A 874 12.79 20.57 -17.04
C ASP A 874 13.02 20.43 -18.56
N PRO A 875 12.24 21.12 -19.42
CA PRO A 875 12.43 21.10 -20.86
C PRO A 875 13.84 21.53 -21.31
N THR A 876 14.54 22.32 -20.49
CA THR A 876 15.91 22.78 -20.76
C THR A 876 16.98 21.75 -20.36
N ARG A 877 16.61 20.74 -19.54
CA ARG A 877 17.48 19.66 -19.06
C ARG A 877 16.79 18.31 -19.26
N PRO A 878 16.84 17.74 -20.48
CA PRO A 878 16.21 16.46 -20.74
C PRO A 878 16.86 15.35 -19.89
N LEU A 879 16.05 14.35 -19.54
CA LEU A 879 16.54 13.12 -18.90
C LEU A 879 17.63 12.49 -19.79
N ALA A 880 18.62 11.83 -19.18
CA ALA A 880 19.65 11.13 -19.95
C ALA A 880 19.00 10.11 -20.92
N ALA A 881 19.61 9.92 -22.10
CA ALA A 881 19.06 9.04 -23.13
C ALA A 881 18.88 7.58 -22.65
N ASP A 882 19.67 7.16 -21.66
CA ASP A 882 19.68 5.85 -21.01
C ASP A 882 19.08 5.86 -19.59
N ALA A 883 18.46 6.98 -19.16
CA ALA A 883 17.93 7.13 -17.80
C ALA A 883 16.96 6.01 -17.40
N TRP A 884 16.16 5.54 -18.36
CA TRP A 884 15.28 4.40 -18.21
C TRP A 884 16.05 3.09 -18.40
N THR A 885 16.78 2.66 -17.36
CA THR A 885 17.59 1.43 -17.35
C THR A 885 16.83 0.18 -17.78
N THR A 886 15.52 0.15 -17.53
CA THR A 886 14.63 -0.89 -18.04
C THR A 886 13.39 -0.26 -18.63
N ARG A 887 12.93 -0.83 -19.75
CA ARG A 887 11.65 -0.48 -20.36
C ARG A 887 10.48 -0.63 -19.38
N ARG A 888 10.51 -1.71 -18.58
CA ARG A 888 9.49 -2.01 -17.57
C ARG A 888 9.35 -0.92 -16.50
N ALA A 889 10.44 -0.27 -16.09
CA ALA A 889 10.36 0.86 -15.17
C ALA A 889 9.52 2.02 -15.75
N ARG A 890 9.76 2.39 -17.01
CA ARG A 890 8.99 3.43 -17.70
C ARG A 890 7.52 3.04 -17.81
N ASP A 891 7.26 1.80 -18.21
CA ASP A 891 5.90 1.33 -18.46
C ASP A 891 5.10 1.19 -17.14
N ILE A 892 5.74 0.84 -16.01
CA ILE A 892 5.12 0.89 -14.66
C ILE A 892 4.77 2.32 -14.25
N LEU A 893 5.64 3.32 -14.51
CA LEU A 893 5.31 4.72 -14.20
C LEU A 893 4.09 5.18 -15.00
N CYS A 894 4.04 4.89 -16.31
CA CYS A 894 2.88 5.21 -17.15
C CYS A 894 1.62 4.50 -16.65
N PHE A 895 1.71 3.23 -16.23
CA PHE A 895 0.60 2.49 -15.64
C PHE A 895 0.06 3.12 -14.36
N ILE A 896 0.93 3.53 -13.43
CA ILE A 896 0.53 4.25 -12.21
C ILE A 896 -0.15 5.57 -12.61
N THR A 897 0.43 6.30 -13.55
CA THR A 897 -0.04 7.62 -14.01
C THR A 897 -1.43 7.54 -14.63
N SER A 898 -1.71 6.54 -15.46
CA SER A 898 -2.99 6.39 -16.18
C SER A 898 -4.14 5.87 -15.32
N ARG A 899 -3.89 5.52 -14.04
CA ARG A 899 -4.93 5.05 -13.12
C ARG A 899 -5.57 6.21 -12.37
N ARG A 900 -6.80 5.98 -11.90
CA ARG A 900 -7.54 6.93 -11.07
C ARG A 900 -6.73 7.30 -9.83
N HIS A 901 -6.59 8.60 -9.55
CA HIS A 901 -5.78 9.15 -8.46
C HIS A 901 -4.27 8.83 -8.55
N HIS A 902 -3.78 8.44 -9.73
CA HIS A 902 -2.40 8.07 -10.00
C HIS A 902 -1.82 7.06 -9.01
N ARG A 903 -2.61 6.03 -8.63
CA ARG A 903 -2.25 5.01 -7.65
C ARG A 903 -2.49 3.60 -8.18
N ALA A 904 -1.65 2.66 -7.76
CA ALA A 904 -1.83 1.23 -7.99
C ALA A 904 -1.24 0.41 -6.83
N SER A 905 -1.95 -0.62 -6.40
CA SER A 905 -1.46 -1.52 -5.35
C SER A 905 -0.24 -2.30 -5.79
N LYS A 906 0.61 -2.69 -4.82
CA LYS A 906 1.76 -3.55 -5.10
C LYS A 906 1.34 -4.81 -5.85
N ASP A 907 0.25 -5.46 -5.41
CA ASP A 907 -0.25 -6.71 -6.00
C ASP A 907 -0.75 -6.49 -7.43
N THR A 908 -1.46 -5.38 -7.69
CA THR A 908 -1.91 -5.05 -9.05
C THR A 908 -0.74 -4.81 -10.01
N ILE A 909 0.32 -4.14 -9.57
CA ILE A 909 1.52 -3.92 -10.40
C ILE A 909 2.24 -5.25 -10.65
N ILE A 910 2.35 -6.12 -9.65
CA ILE A 910 2.94 -7.44 -9.79
C ILE A 910 2.15 -8.29 -10.79
N ASP A 911 0.84 -8.39 -10.60
CA ASP A 911 -0.05 -9.16 -11.47
C ASP A 911 0.04 -8.67 -12.93
N THR A 912 0.04 -7.34 -13.13
CA THR A 912 0.09 -6.76 -14.49
C THR A 912 1.41 -7.00 -15.22
N PHE A 913 2.56 -6.88 -14.53
CA PHE A 913 3.89 -6.88 -15.18
C PHE A 913 4.69 -8.17 -14.97
N TRP A 914 4.25 -9.05 -14.07
CA TRP A 914 4.86 -10.33 -13.76
C TRP A 914 3.88 -11.53 -13.81
N GLY A 915 2.56 -11.33 -13.74
CA GLY A 915 1.56 -12.42 -13.92
C GLY A 915 1.84 -13.65 -13.05
N GLU A 916 1.82 -14.85 -13.65
CA GLU A 916 2.07 -16.14 -12.99
C GLU A 916 3.56 -16.46 -12.71
N THR A 917 4.46 -15.47 -12.79
CA THR A 917 5.89 -15.71 -12.54
C THR A 917 6.12 -16.06 -11.05
N ASP A 918 7.05 -16.99 -10.78
CA ASP A 918 7.45 -17.39 -9.43
C ASP A 918 7.72 -16.21 -8.49
N LEU A 919 7.23 -16.31 -7.25
CA LEU A 919 7.29 -15.25 -6.24
C LEU A 919 8.73 -14.77 -5.97
N GLU A 920 9.71 -15.69 -5.98
CA GLU A 920 11.14 -15.36 -5.80
C GLU A 920 11.67 -14.43 -6.90
N VAL A 921 11.22 -14.60 -8.14
CA VAL A 921 11.63 -13.75 -9.27
C VAL A 921 10.97 -12.37 -9.17
N VAL A 922 9.74 -12.30 -8.68
CA VAL A 922 9.05 -11.04 -8.42
C VAL A 922 9.77 -10.25 -7.34
N GLU A 923 10.04 -10.87 -6.19
CA GLU A 923 10.72 -10.20 -5.07
C GLU A 923 12.10 -9.67 -5.46
N ARG A 924 12.87 -10.45 -6.23
CA ARG A 924 14.21 -10.06 -6.68
C ARG A 924 14.21 -8.86 -7.63
N ASN A 925 13.15 -8.66 -8.41
CA ASN A 925 13.14 -7.70 -9.52
C ASN A 925 12.22 -6.49 -9.31
N PHE A 926 11.17 -6.61 -8.49
CA PHE A 926 10.16 -5.56 -8.31
C PHE A 926 10.73 -4.28 -7.69
N HIS A 927 11.31 -4.36 -6.49
CA HIS A 927 11.87 -3.20 -5.79
C HIS A 927 13.03 -2.53 -6.55
N PRO A 928 13.96 -3.28 -7.19
CA PRO A 928 14.94 -2.69 -8.10
C PRO A 928 14.30 -1.94 -9.27
N THR A 929 13.22 -2.46 -9.85
CA THR A 929 12.52 -1.79 -10.96
C THR A 929 11.90 -0.46 -10.51
N VAL A 930 11.30 -0.38 -9.33
CA VAL A 930 10.79 0.89 -8.77
C VAL A 930 11.95 1.86 -8.47
N SER A 931 13.07 1.36 -7.97
CA SER A 931 14.29 2.16 -7.77
C SER A 931 14.80 2.75 -9.09
N HIS A 932 14.74 1.99 -10.18
CA HIS A 932 15.07 2.47 -11.52
C HIS A 932 14.16 3.61 -11.98
N ILE A 933 12.85 3.59 -11.66
CA ILE A 933 11.94 4.71 -11.94
C ILE A 933 12.44 5.98 -11.25
N ARG A 934 12.68 5.90 -9.94
CA ARG A 934 13.16 7.03 -9.13
C ARG A 934 14.49 7.56 -9.65
N LYS A 935 15.41 6.67 -10.04
CA LYS A 935 16.70 7.06 -10.62
C LYS A 935 16.52 7.75 -11.97
N ALA A 936 15.66 7.22 -12.84
CA ALA A 936 15.39 7.77 -14.17
C ALA A 936 14.85 9.20 -14.08
N LEU A 937 13.84 9.43 -13.24
CA LEU A 937 13.22 10.74 -13.03
C LEU A 937 14.16 11.79 -12.42
N ASN A 938 15.28 11.36 -11.83
CA ASN A 938 16.26 12.25 -11.23
C ASN A 938 17.54 12.38 -12.06
N SER A 939 17.59 11.77 -13.25
CA SER A 939 18.76 11.81 -14.13
C SER A 939 18.92 13.20 -14.77
N ASN A 940 20.12 13.78 -14.66
CA ASN A 940 20.48 15.13 -15.12
C ASN A 940 19.63 16.27 -14.54
N GLN A 941 18.95 16.03 -13.41
CA GLN A 941 18.12 17.02 -12.73
C GLN A 941 18.91 17.67 -11.58
N PRO A 942 18.78 19.00 -11.38
CA PRO A 942 19.46 19.70 -10.30
C PRO A 942 18.97 19.25 -8.91
N LEU A 943 17.65 19.09 -8.74
CA LEU A 943 17.02 18.65 -7.50
C LEU A 943 16.50 17.22 -7.63
N LYS A 944 16.93 16.34 -6.73
CA LYS A 944 16.36 14.99 -6.63
C LYS A 944 14.99 15.04 -5.94
N GLN A 945 13.95 14.63 -6.64
CA GLN A 945 12.57 14.59 -6.16
C GLN A 945 12.02 13.16 -6.23
N ASN A 946 11.22 12.78 -5.24
CA ASN A 946 10.59 11.47 -5.21
C ASN A 946 9.15 11.54 -5.72
N PHE A 947 8.98 11.46 -7.04
CA PHE A 947 7.67 11.49 -7.68
C PHE A 947 6.82 10.25 -7.41
N VAL A 948 7.40 9.15 -6.92
CA VAL A 948 6.68 7.88 -6.70
C VAL A 948 6.77 7.46 -5.23
N LEU A 949 5.68 7.67 -4.50
CA LEU A 949 5.54 7.32 -3.08
C LEU A 949 4.97 5.92 -2.91
N TYR A 950 5.25 5.32 -1.75
CA TYR A 950 4.59 4.09 -1.29
C TYR A 950 3.83 4.41 0.00
N ARG A 951 2.49 4.29 -0.02
CA ARG A 951 1.61 4.59 1.12
C ARG A 951 0.46 3.59 1.15
N GLU A 952 0.14 3.06 2.34
CA GLU A 952 -1.02 2.18 2.55
C GLU A 952 -1.10 0.94 1.62
N GLY A 953 0.06 0.41 1.19
CA GLY A 953 0.12 -0.73 0.26
C GLY A 953 0.17 -0.35 -1.23
N ASP A 954 0.03 0.93 -1.55
CA ASP A 954 -0.05 1.44 -2.91
C ASP A 954 1.18 2.26 -3.30
N TYR A 955 1.57 2.14 -4.58
CA TYR A 955 2.46 3.08 -5.24
C TYR A 955 1.65 4.17 -5.93
N GLN A 956 2.01 5.42 -5.69
CA GLN A 956 1.30 6.55 -6.27
C GLN A 956 2.22 7.69 -6.69
N LEU A 957 1.77 8.52 -7.64
CA LEU A 957 2.41 9.81 -7.88
C LEU A 957 2.29 10.69 -6.63
N SER A 958 3.39 11.36 -6.27
CA SER A 958 3.39 12.21 -5.09
C SER A 958 2.42 13.38 -5.27
N PRO A 959 1.44 13.58 -4.37
CA PRO A 959 0.51 14.70 -4.47
C PRO A 959 1.21 16.06 -4.25
N ASP A 960 2.44 16.06 -3.76
CA ASP A 960 3.22 17.26 -3.47
C ASP A 960 3.77 17.94 -4.73
N PHE A 961 3.66 17.30 -5.90
CA PHE A 961 4.13 17.82 -7.18
C PHE A 961 2.96 18.06 -8.15
N SER A 962 3.18 18.96 -9.09
CA SER A 962 2.28 19.28 -10.19
C SER A 962 2.63 18.47 -11.44
N TYR A 963 1.61 17.91 -12.08
CA TYR A 963 1.76 17.04 -13.23
C TYR A 963 1.05 17.63 -14.45
N GLN A 964 1.67 17.48 -15.61
CA GLN A 964 1.01 17.70 -16.89
C GLN A 964 0.95 16.35 -17.61
N ILE A 965 -0.24 15.80 -17.68
CA ILE A 965 -0.48 14.47 -18.24
C ILE A 965 -1.38 14.63 -19.45
N ASP A 966 -0.89 14.24 -20.62
CA ASP A 966 -1.56 14.54 -21.90
C ASP A 966 -2.91 13.85 -22.06
N ILE A 967 -3.07 12.63 -21.54
CA ILE A 967 -4.34 11.90 -21.57
C ILE A 967 -5.43 12.61 -20.75
N GLU A 968 -5.09 13.16 -19.59
CA GLU A 968 -6.05 13.90 -18.75
C GLU A 968 -6.45 15.22 -19.40
N GLU A 969 -5.47 15.92 -19.98
CA GLU A 969 -5.74 17.15 -20.72
C GLU A 969 -6.57 16.89 -21.98
N PHE A 970 -6.30 15.79 -22.68
CA PHE A 970 -7.09 15.36 -23.83
C PHE A 970 -8.54 15.06 -23.43
N ASP A 971 -8.77 14.27 -22.38
CA ASP A 971 -10.11 13.95 -21.88
C ASP A 971 -10.86 15.22 -21.44
N ARG A 972 -10.19 16.14 -20.75
CA ARG A 972 -10.75 17.43 -20.35
C ARG A 972 -11.17 18.30 -21.55
N LEU A 973 -10.35 18.31 -22.61
CA LEU A 973 -10.65 19.06 -23.84
C LEU A 973 -11.77 18.40 -24.65
N MET A 974 -11.85 17.07 -24.65
CA MET A 974 -12.96 16.32 -25.25
C MET A 974 -14.29 16.70 -24.60
N ASP A 975 -14.35 16.67 -23.27
CA ASP A 975 -15.54 17.06 -22.50
C ASP A 975 -15.92 18.52 -22.75
N LYS A 976 -14.93 19.43 -22.73
CA LYS A 976 -15.15 20.85 -23.00
C LYS A 976 -15.71 21.08 -24.40
N GLY A 977 -15.13 20.43 -25.42
CA GLY A 977 -15.57 20.56 -26.80
C GLY A 977 -16.97 20.01 -27.03
N GLU A 978 -17.31 18.88 -26.40
CA GLU A 978 -18.65 18.27 -26.50
C GLU A 978 -19.72 19.14 -25.81
N GLN A 979 -19.41 19.72 -24.64
CA GLN A 979 -20.30 20.67 -23.98
C GLN A 979 -20.56 21.92 -24.85
N ALA A 980 -19.50 22.50 -25.42
CA ALA A 980 -19.62 23.66 -26.32
C ALA A 980 -20.43 23.32 -27.58
N ARG A 981 -20.22 22.13 -28.15
CA ARG A 981 -21.00 21.61 -29.29
C ARG A 981 -22.49 21.50 -28.96
N ARG A 982 -22.85 20.93 -27.80
CA ARG A 982 -24.26 20.81 -27.35
C ARG A 982 -24.89 22.18 -27.11
N ALA A 983 -24.12 23.13 -26.58
CA ALA A 983 -24.54 24.52 -26.42
C ALA A 983 -24.60 25.32 -27.73
N ARG A 984 -24.22 24.71 -28.87
CA ARG A 984 -24.08 25.37 -30.19
C ARG A 984 -23.06 26.52 -30.21
N ASN A 985 -22.11 26.53 -29.27
CA ASN A 985 -20.98 27.45 -29.29
C ASN A 985 -19.85 26.82 -30.14
N PHE A 986 -19.94 26.99 -31.46
CA PHE A 986 -19.03 26.33 -32.40
C PHE A 986 -17.59 26.88 -32.34
N GLU A 987 -17.40 28.14 -31.98
CA GLU A 987 -16.07 28.77 -31.86
C GLU A 987 -15.27 28.14 -30.71
N GLU A 988 -15.88 28.01 -29.53
CA GLU A 988 -15.23 27.37 -28.38
C GLU A 988 -15.04 25.87 -28.58
N CYS A 989 -15.98 25.21 -29.27
CA CYS A 989 -15.85 23.82 -29.68
C CYS A 989 -14.63 23.58 -30.58
N ILE A 990 -14.48 24.39 -31.65
CA ILE A 990 -13.32 24.30 -32.55
C ILE A 990 -12.03 24.53 -31.75
N LYS A 991 -11.97 25.58 -30.93
CA LYS A 991 -10.77 25.91 -30.16
C LYS A 991 -10.36 24.78 -29.22
N ALA A 992 -11.30 24.15 -28.53
CA ALA A 992 -11.00 23.04 -27.63
C ALA A 992 -10.50 21.80 -28.40
N TYR A 993 -11.19 21.43 -29.47
CA TYR A 993 -10.81 20.25 -30.27
C TYR A 993 -9.51 20.43 -31.05
N GLU A 994 -9.20 21.63 -31.57
CA GLU A 994 -7.92 21.88 -32.25
C GLU A 994 -6.73 21.71 -31.30
N VAL A 995 -6.86 22.12 -30.04
CA VAL A 995 -5.83 21.87 -29.03
C VAL A 995 -5.72 20.37 -28.73
N ALA A 996 -6.83 19.65 -28.60
CA ALA A 996 -6.81 18.19 -28.40
C ALA A 996 -6.18 17.44 -29.59
N VAL A 997 -6.39 17.90 -30.84
CA VAL A 997 -5.71 17.35 -32.02
C VAL A 997 -4.19 17.54 -31.95
N ALA A 998 -3.72 18.68 -31.43
CA ALA A 998 -2.30 18.95 -31.30
C ALA A 998 -1.64 18.08 -30.21
N ILE A 999 -2.39 17.70 -29.18
CA ILE A 999 -1.92 16.82 -28.10
C ILE A 999 -1.82 15.36 -28.58
N TYR A 1000 -2.73 14.92 -29.44
CA TYR A 1000 -2.73 13.56 -29.98
C TYR A 1000 -1.64 13.38 -31.06
N ARG A 1001 -0.48 12.83 -30.68
CA ARG A 1001 0.69 12.67 -31.58
C ARG A 1001 0.78 11.28 -32.21
N GLY A 1002 -0.06 10.34 -31.78
CA GLY A 1002 -0.09 8.95 -32.24
C GLY A 1002 -0.79 8.03 -31.24
N GLU A 1003 -0.68 6.73 -31.46
CA GLU A 1003 -1.28 5.69 -30.60
C GLU A 1003 -0.81 5.81 -29.14
N PHE A 1004 -1.70 5.47 -28.21
CA PHE A 1004 -1.36 5.42 -26.79
C PHE A 1004 -0.16 4.48 -26.54
N MET A 1005 0.83 5.02 -25.82
CA MET A 1005 2.14 4.41 -25.56
C MET A 1005 2.72 3.69 -26.78
N GLN A 1006 2.91 4.43 -27.87
CA GLN A 1006 3.34 3.87 -29.15
C GLN A 1006 4.58 2.99 -29.00
N GLY A 1007 4.50 1.78 -29.56
CA GLY A 1007 5.56 0.77 -29.51
C GLY A 1007 5.58 -0.10 -28.24
N SER A 1008 4.64 0.08 -27.30
CA SER A 1008 4.40 -0.81 -26.15
C SER A 1008 3.35 -1.88 -26.43
N TYR A 1009 3.60 -3.09 -25.91
CA TYR A 1009 2.83 -4.30 -26.22
C TYR A 1009 2.33 -5.01 -24.95
N GLU A 1010 2.27 -4.31 -23.81
CA GLU A 1010 1.68 -4.84 -22.58
C GLU A 1010 0.14 -4.94 -22.73
N PRO A 1011 -0.52 -5.98 -22.22
CA PRO A 1011 -1.95 -6.19 -22.45
C PRO A 1011 -2.85 -5.01 -22.07
N TRP A 1012 -2.55 -4.33 -20.95
CA TRP A 1012 -3.32 -3.17 -20.47
C TRP A 1012 -3.21 -1.93 -21.36
N VAL A 1013 -2.14 -1.83 -22.17
CA VAL A 1013 -1.93 -0.71 -23.10
C VAL A 1013 -2.91 -0.79 -24.26
N GLU A 1014 -3.26 -2.00 -24.70
CA GLU A 1014 -4.11 -2.21 -25.87
C GLU A 1014 -5.54 -1.69 -25.63
N GLU A 1015 -6.08 -1.92 -24.44
CA GLU A 1015 -7.40 -1.40 -24.05
C GLU A 1015 -7.44 0.15 -24.13
N GLN A 1016 -6.42 0.81 -23.59
CA GLN A 1016 -6.31 2.27 -23.61
C GLN A 1016 -6.05 2.83 -25.02
N ARG A 1017 -5.28 2.10 -25.83
CA ARG A 1017 -4.99 2.46 -27.23
C ARG A 1017 -6.25 2.48 -28.07
N ILE A 1018 -7.09 1.45 -27.95
CA ILE A 1018 -8.39 1.40 -28.63
C ILE A 1018 -9.25 2.59 -28.21
N TYR A 1019 -9.37 2.83 -26.89
CA TYR A 1019 -10.17 3.93 -26.35
C TYR A 1019 -9.75 5.31 -26.92
N TYR A 1020 -8.48 5.69 -26.77
CA TYR A 1020 -8.01 7.03 -27.21
C TYR A 1020 -8.03 7.18 -28.73
N ARG A 1021 -7.82 6.10 -29.49
CA ARG A 1021 -7.98 6.11 -30.96
C ARG A 1021 -9.42 6.40 -31.36
N GLU A 1022 -10.41 5.74 -30.74
CA GLU A 1022 -11.82 6.02 -31.02
C GLU A 1022 -12.24 7.45 -30.64
N GLN A 1023 -11.76 7.98 -29.51
CA GLN A 1023 -12.05 9.35 -29.11
C GLN A 1023 -11.47 10.37 -30.10
N TYR A 1024 -10.24 10.12 -30.57
CA TYR A 1024 -9.59 10.95 -31.58
C TYR A 1024 -10.35 10.98 -32.91
N LEU A 1025 -10.81 9.81 -33.39
CA LEU A 1025 -11.62 9.74 -34.60
C LEU A 1025 -12.96 10.48 -34.44
N ARG A 1026 -13.65 10.28 -33.32
CA ARG A 1026 -14.89 11.01 -32.99
C ARG A 1026 -14.69 12.51 -32.95
N LEU A 1027 -13.56 12.98 -32.41
CA LEU A 1027 -13.20 14.39 -32.41
C LEU A 1027 -13.06 14.92 -33.84
N LEU A 1028 -12.32 14.22 -34.71
CA LEU A 1028 -12.10 14.65 -36.09
C LEU A 1028 -13.42 14.70 -36.87
N GLU A 1029 -14.29 13.71 -36.69
CA GLU A 1029 -15.64 13.67 -37.26
C GLU A 1029 -16.46 14.88 -36.83
N SER A 1030 -16.38 15.22 -35.53
CA SER A 1030 -17.07 16.37 -34.96
C SER A 1030 -16.59 17.68 -35.57
N LEU A 1031 -15.27 17.89 -35.66
CA LEU A 1031 -14.67 19.05 -36.32
C LEU A 1031 -15.04 19.14 -37.81
N ALA A 1032 -15.00 18.00 -38.52
CA ALA A 1032 -15.33 17.95 -39.94
C ALA A 1032 -16.79 18.35 -40.19
N GLY A 1033 -17.72 17.87 -39.35
CA GLY A 1033 -19.15 18.22 -39.42
C GLY A 1033 -19.43 19.67 -39.02
N VAL A 1034 -18.70 20.22 -38.04
CA VAL A 1034 -18.78 21.63 -37.65
C VAL A 1034 -18.26 22.54 -38.78
N ALA A 1035 -17.18 22.16 -39.45
CA ALA A 1035 -16.66 22.88 -40.62
C ALA A 1035 -17.68 22.93 -41.76
N GLN A 1036 -18.40 21.83 -42.04
CA GLN A 1036 -19.48 21.84 -43.05
C GLN A 1036 -20.62 22.80 -42.70
N LYS A 1037 -21.01 22.86 -41.42
CA LYS A 1037 -22.06 23.80 -40.97
C LYS A 1037 -21.65 25.26 -41.10
N MET A 1038 -20.35 25.54 -41.07
CA MET A 1038 -19.78 26.87 -41.30
C MET A 1038 -19.37 27.10 -42.75
N GLU A 1039 -19.68 26.17 -43.66
CA GLU A 1039 -19.33 26.23 -45.08
C GLU A 1039 -17.80 26.30 -45.36
N ASP A 1040 -16.97 25.87 -44.39
CA ASP A 1040 -15.52 25.70 -44.57
C ASP A 1040 -15.23 24.32 -45.17
N TRP A 1041 -15.57 24.17 -46.45
CA TRP A 1041 -15.46 22.92 -47.20
C TRP A 1041 -14.02 22.39 -47.32
N PRO A 1042 -12.98 23.21 -47.59
CA PRO A 1042 -11.60 22.72 -47.65
C PRO A 1042 -11.13 22.10 -46.33
N LYS A 1043 -11.43 22.75 -45.20
CA LYS A 1043 -11.06 22.22 -43.87
C LYS A 1043 -11.82 20.93 -43.55
N SER A 1044 -13.10 20.84 -43.93
CA SER A 1044 -13.87 19.60 -43.80
C SER A 1044 -13.25 18.43 -44.58
N ILE A 1045 -12.82 18.67 -45.82
CA ILE A 1045 -12.14 17.65 -46.64
C ILE A 1045 -10.83 17.21 -45.99
N GLN A 1046 -10.01 18.16 -45.52
CA GLN A 1046 -8.73 17.86 -44.87
C GLN A 1046 -8.92 16.98 -43.63
N LEU A 1047 -9.91 17.28 -42.79
CA LEU A 1047 -10.22 16.52 -41.58
C LEU A 1047 -10.77 15.13 -41.93
N ALA A 1048 -11.68 15.04 -42.90
CA ALA A 1048 -12.23 13.76 -43.37
C ALA A 1048 -11.16 12.85 -43.96
N GLN A 1049 -10.19 13.40 -44.69
CA GLN A 1049 -9.06 12.62 -45.22
C GLN A 1049 -8.17 12.05 -44.11
N ARG A 1050 -8.00 12.75 -42.98
CA ARG A 1050 -7.27 12.21 -41.82
C ARG A 1050 -7.98 11.02 -41.20
N ILE A 1051 -9.32 11.05 -41.13
CA ILE A 1051 -10.13 9.92 -40.65
C ILE A 1051 -9.97 8.72 -41.59
N LEU A 1052 -10.04 8.95 -42.91
CA LEU A 1052 -9.89 7.88 -43.89
C LEU A 1052 -8.47 7.28 -43.94
N HIS A 1053 -7.45 8.02 -43.50
CA HIS A 1053 -6.11 7.45 -43.37
C HIS A 1053 -6.04 6.34 -42.30
N GLU A 1054 -6.86 6.48 -41.25
CA GLU A 1054 -6.98 5.52 -40.16
C GLU A 1054 -7.96 4.38 -40.47
N ASP A 1055 -9.07 4.69 -41.14
CA ASP A 1055 -10.09 3.73 -41.56
C ASP A 1055 -10.65 4.08 -42.95
N GLN A 1056 -10.13 3.42 -43.97
CA GLN A 1056 -10.47 3.66 -45.37
C GLN A 1056 -11.86 3.13 -45.77
N PHE A 1057 -12.56 2.39 -44.90
CA PHE A 1057 -13.83 1.73 -45.23
C PHE A 1057 -15.06 2.50 -44.71
N ARG A 1058 -14.88 3.65 -44.04
CA ARG A 1058 -15.96 4.49 -43.50
C ARG A 1058 -16.73 5.25 -44.58
N GLU A 1059 -17.74 4.60 -45.16
CA GLU A 1059 -18.59 5.18 -46.21
C GLU A 1059 -19.26 6.52 -45.84
N ASP A 1060 -19.59 6.72 -44.57
CA ASP A 1060 -20.18 7.97 -44.07
C ASP A 1060 -19.20 9.16 -44.14
N ILE A 1061 -17.90 8.91 -43.99
CA ILE A 1061 -16.84 9.93 -44.12
C ILE A 1061 -16.57 10.23 -45.60
N HIS A 1062 -16.61 9.21 -46.47
CA HIS A 1062 -16.61 9.42 -47.92
C HIS A 1062 -17.79 10.28 -48.37
N CYS A 1063 -18.98 10.10 -47.78
CA CYS A 1063 -20.12 10.99 -48.01
C CYS A 1063 -19.83 12.45 -47.63
N LEU A 1064 -19.12 12.69 -46.51
CA LEU A 1064 -18.73 14.04 -46.10
C LEU A 1064 -17.82 14.71 -47.14
N ILE A 1065 -16.83 13.99 -47.68
CA ILE A 1065 -15.94 14.50 -48.72
C ILE A 1065 -16.70 14.80 -50.01
N MET A 1066 -17.60 13.91 -50.43
CA MET A 1066 -18.43 14.11 -51.62
C MET A 1066 -19.34 15.34 -51.49
N ARG A 1067 -20.00 15.53 -50.33
CA ARG A 1067 -20.81 16.73 -50.06
C ARG A 1067 -19.99 18.01 -50.16
N ALA A 1068 -18.78 18.02 -49.59
CA ALA A 1068 -17.90 19.18 -49.64
C ALA A 1068 -17.43 19.50 -51.06
N HIS A 1069 -17.03 18.51 -51.86
CA HIS A 1069 -16.70 18.72 -53.28
C HIS A 1069 -17.91 19.16 -54.12
N GLY A 1070 -19.09 18.63 -53.82
CA GLY A 1070 -20.35 19.04 -54.45
C GLY A 1070 -20.69 20.50 -54.16
N ALA A 1071 -20.56 20.95 -52.92
CA ALA A 1071 -20.77 22.34 -52.50
C ALA A 1071 -19.75 23.30 -53.16
N LEU A 1072 -18.52 22.85 -53.40
CA LEU A 1072 -17.50 23.59 -54.15
C LEU A 1072 -17.73 23.56 -55.68
N GLY A 1073 -18.78 22.90 -56.17
CA GLY A 1073 -19.10 22.79 -57.61
C GLY A 1073 -18.20 21.83 -58.39
N ASN A 1074 -17.33 21.05 -57.73
CA ASN A 1074 -16.38 20.16 -58.38
C ASN A 1074 -16.97 18.76 -58.62
N ARG A 1075 -17.87 18.67 -59.61
CA ARG A 1075 -18.52 17.39 -60.00
C ARG A 1075 -17.52 16.31 -60.45
N GLY A 1076 -16.39 16.71 -61.02
CA GLY A 1076 -15.31 15.80 -61.42
C GLY A 1076 -14.72 15.07 -60.21
N ALA A 1077 -14.36 15.81 -59.17
CA ALA A 1077 -13.83 15.25 -57.93
C ALA A 1077 -14.83 14.34 -57.20
N VAL A 1078 -16.13 14.66 -57.22
CA VAL A 1078 -17.18 13.78 -56.65
C VAL A 1078 -17.20 12.43 -57.38
N ARG A 1079 -17.11 12.42 -58.72
CA ARG A 1079 -17.05 11.19 -59.52
C ARG A 1079 -15.78 10.40 -59.28
N GLU A 1080 -14.63 11.05 -59.27
CA GLU A 1080 -13.35 10.36 -58.99
C GLU A 1080 -13.33 9.73 -57.60
N HIS A 1081 -13.83 10.44 -56.58
CA HIS A 1081 -13.85 9.93 -55.20
C HIS A 1081 -14.79 8.73 -55.04
N TYR A 1082 -16.00 8.78 -55.62
CA TYR A 1082 -16.96 7.68 -55.58
C TYR A 1082 -16.45 6.43 -56.32
N GLU A 1083 -15.89 6.59 -57.52
CA GLU A 1083 -15.29 5.48 -58.28
C GLU A 1083 -14.02 4.93 -57.61
N GLY A 1084 -13.30 5.76 -56.86
CA GLY A 1084 -12.19 5.34 -56.00
C GLY A 1084 -12.65 4.43 -54.87
N LEU A 1085 -13.65 4.87 -54.10
CA LEU A 1085 -14.25 4.08 -53.02
C LEU A 1085 -14.85 2.77 -53.54
N LYS A 1086 -15.59 2.82 -54.64
CA LYS A 1086 -16.20 1.63 -55.25
C LYS A 1086 -15.14 0.57 -55.58
N ARG A 1087 -14.01 0.98 -56.16
CA ARG A 1087 -12.89 0.07 -56.44
C ARG A 1087 -12.30 -0.51 -55.16
N LEU A 1088 -12.10 0.31 -54.13
CA LEU A 1088 -11.57 -0.12 -52.83
C LEU A 1088 -12.47 -1.18 -52.15
N LEU A 1089 -13.77 -0.90 -52.03
CA LEU A 1089 -14.72 -1.84 -51.41
C LEU A 1089 -14.84 -3.15 -52.21
N GLN A 1090 -14.80 -3.06 -53.53
CA GLN A 1090 -14.86 -4.23 -54.39
C GLN A 1090 -13.57 -5.08 -54.31
N SER A 1091 -12.40 -4.46 -54.18
CA SER A 1091 -11.11 -5.18 -54.15
C SER A 1091 -10.83 -5.81 -52.79
N GLU A 1092 -11.10 -5.11 -51.69
CA GLU A 1092 -10.74 -5.57 -50.34
C GLU A 1092 -11.87 -6.37 -49.66
N LEU A 1093 -13.14 -6.00 -49.90
CA LEU A 1093 -14.30 -6.57 -49.20
C LEU A 1093 -15.29 -7.30 -50.11
N GLY A 1094 -15.16 -7.17 -51.44
CA GLY A 1094 -16.06 -7.81 -52.41
C GLY A 1094 -17.50 -7.29 -52.39
N VAL A 1095 -17.73 -6.11 -51.81
CA VAL A 1095 -19.06 -5.50 -51.65
C VAL A 1095 -19.21 -4.22 -52.49
N GLU A 1096 -20.44 -3.94 -52.90
CA GLU A 1096 -20.79 -2.67 -53.56
C GLU A 1096 -21.07 -1.58 -52.50
N PRO A 1097 -20.82 -0.29 -52.79
CA PRO A 1097 -21.10 0.81 -51.86
C PRO A 1097 -22.56 0.80 -51.38
N GLY A 1098 -22.80 1.22 -50.15
CA GLY A 1098 -24.13 1.31 -49.53
C GLY A 1098 -25.14 2.14 -50.33
N SER A 1099 -26.43 2.00 -49.99
CA SER A 1099 -27.51 2.71 -50.69
C SER A 1099 -27.47 4.23 -50.48
N GLU A 1100 -26.98 4.68 -49.33
CA GLU A 1100 -26.97 6.10 -48.96
C GLU A 1100 -25.93 6.90 -49.77
N ILE A 1101 -24.70 6.37 -49.89
CA ILE A 1101 -23.65 7.01 -50.70
C ILE A 1101 -23.96 6.96 -52.20
N ARG A 1102 -24.60 5.87 -52.68
CA ARG A 1102 -25.11 5.76 -54.06
C ARG A 1102 -26.13 6.84 -54.38
N LYS A 1103 -27.07 7.08 -53.47
CA LYS A 1103 -28.09 8.12 -53.62
C LYS A 1103 -27.45 9.51 -53.63
N LEU A 1104 -26.55 9.79 -52.69
CA LEU A 1104 -25.81 11.05 -52.62
C LEU A 1104 -24.99 11.31 -53.89
N TYR A 1105 -24.33 10.29 -54.44
CA TYR A 1105 -23.60 10.40 -55.71
C TYR A 1105 -24.51 10.86 -56.85
N GLN A 1106 -25.68 10.24 -56.98
CA GLN A 1106 -26.66 10.58 -58.01
C GLN A 1106 -27.16 12.02 -57.86
N GLU A 1107 -27.46 12.46 -56.63
CA GLU A 1107 -27.92 13.81 -56.32
C GLU A 1107 -26.87 14.90 -56.64
N LEU A 1108 -25.59 14.64 -56.40
CA LEU A 1108 -24.52 15.64 -56.59
C LEU A 1108 -24.00 15.71 -58.03
N VAL A 1109 -24.21 14.66 -58.84
CA VAL A 1109 -23.72 14.59 -60.23
C VAL A 1109 -24.79 14.92 -61.27
N SER A 1110 -26.09 14.80 -60.93
CA SER A 1110 -27.19 15.39 -61.69
C SER A 1110 -27.08 16.91 -61.71
#